data_AF-A0A6F8XNL8-F1
#
_entry.id   AF-A0A6F8XNL8-F1
#
_cell.length_a   1.000
_cell.length_b   1.000
_cell.length_c   1.000
_cell.angle_alpha   90.00
_cell.angle_beta   90.00
_cell.angle_gamma   90.00
#
_symmetry.space_group_name_H-M   'P 1'
#
loop_
_entity.id
_entity.type
_entity.pdbx_description
1 polymer ?
#
loop_
_entity_poly.entity_id
_entity_poly.type
_entity_poly.pdbx_seq_one_letter_code
_entity_poly.pdbx_strand_id
1 'polypeptide(L)'
;MTRQRWLDAVRGVAIIAVVVDHVTFMAFHSVWAGLMQVAHIGAFGLAVIFLVTGYVIPASLERGGSPARFWVSRAFRLYPMWIVVAVAAIAASLAGVAPLPGELWRQPGMMLLANLTLLQNLLGVPGLLVVLWTLSYQVAFYALVTAAYRFGLHRRGAETAIALGALAIVVTLAQRLLGPVPLPRTGWFVAVAVAVLAAGLWAALRGGRAVAAAGAGVLVLAILALTARTQHADGWGLVILAMMFTGAALYQARRRALLAVGTLLAAAAVTGWAGGGLSYLSELPPGAAARVWFTGLVSGVLLFVLAPLVRDRLIPRPLAVVGVTSYSIYLLHMGVILMLLPMLEEAGRAAWWWQVAAFAAVFAVVLPISYLSHRLVEVPGQRLGRALWQRYGTPRPPAAQAEPAPATDDPDTRVSVIIPNYNKAKTLRACLESVYRQGHPPFEVIVVDDASTDGSRAIAAEFPCRLVAFEANRGVSAARNAGAAAATGDVLFFVDSDIALATDAVANAVGLLRERPDRGVVQGIYEAQPLFPDGPVEAYKTLFEHYWRQRSAGVVDATLFALTAVPRRVFEEVGGFDEKMRDAEDIEFGTRLPARYAIWMSDRVLGRHDDVDRFWPYMSEHVGRARNYGALVARLLLGRARPGPDRGSRGVDVATVACMVSCALAVVALPLAVVSGWLLLVPLALVVVFVTIDRRLWGFVRREKGSPFLLYFIPMHFLMHTTQIVGMLAGAVAATVRPGRQR
;
A
#
# COMPACT_ATOMS: atom_id res chain seq x y z
N MET A 1 -6.49 -15.11 17.60
CA MET A 1 -7.50 -14.89 16.52
C MET A 1 -8.66 -15.87 16.70
N THR A 2 -9.66 -15.53 17.52
CA THR A 2 -10.97 -16.20 17.48
C THR A 2 -11.74 -15.69 16.27
N ARG A 3 -11.32 -16.13 15.08
CA ARG A 3 -12.10 -15.95 13.85
C ARG A 3 -13.38 -16.76 14.06
N GLN A 4 -14.55 -16.13 13.96
CA GLN A 4 -15.84 -16.78 14.10
C GLN A 4 -15.98 -17.85 12.98
N ARG A 5 -15.51 -19.08 13.25
CA ARG A 5 -15.44 -20.18 12.27
C ARG A 5 -16.77 -20.43 11.59
N TRP A 6 -17.87 -20.12 12.26
CA TRP A 6 -19.23 -20.22 11.72
C TRP A 6 -19.48 -19.25 10.56
N LEU A 7 -19.00 -18.00 10.61
CA LEU A 7 -19.13 -17.06 9.51
C LEU A 7 -18.35 -17.51 8.27
N ASP A 8 -17.14 -18.04 8.49
CA ASP A 8 -16.36 -18.58 7.37
C ASP A 8 -17.10 -19.80 6.78
N ALA A 9 -17.61 -20.71 7.59
CA ALA A 9 -18.36 -21.87 7.08
C ALA A 9 -19.64 -21.49 6.33
N VAL A 10 -20.43 -20.55 6.84
CA VAL A 10 -21.63 -20.02 6.16
C VAL A 10 -21.26 -19.41 4.81
N ARG A 11 -20.14 -18.65 4.76
CA ARG A 11 -19.61 -18.14 3.50
C ARG A 11 -19.12 -19.26 2.56
N GLY A 12 -18.58 -20.34 3.12
CA GLY A 12 -18.17 -21.55 2.40
C GLY A 12 -19.35 -22.22 1.70
N VAL A 13 -20.48 -22.41 2.40
CA VAL A 13 -21.72 -22.93 1.82
C VAL A 13 -22.19 -22.02 0.69
N ALA A 14 -22.19 -20.71 0.93
CA ALA A 14 -22.66 -19.72 -0.02
C ALA A 14 -21.85 -19.73 -1.32
N ILE A 15 -20.52 -19.78 -1.25
CA ILE A 15 -19.68 -19.78 -2.45
C ILE A 15 -19.78 -21.10 -3.21
N ILE A 16 -19.92 -22.24 -2.52
CA ILE A 16 -20.17 -23.52 -3.17
C ILE A 16 -21.48 -23.45 -3.96
N ALA A 17 -22.56 -22.93 -3.35
CA ALA A 17 -23.84 -22.76 -4.03
C ALA A 17 -23.73 -21.93 -5.31
N VAL A 18 -22.98 -20.82 -5.29
CA VAL A 18 -22.72 -20.01 -6.49
C VAL A 18 -21.98 -20.81 -7.57
N VAL A 19 -20.95 -21.59 -7.20
CA VAL A 19 -20.22 -22.41 -8.19
C VAL A 19 -21.11 -23.52 -8.74
N VAL A 20 -21.89 -24.21 -7.89
CA VAL A 20 -22.85 -25.24 -8.31
C VAL A 20 -23.85 -24.66 -9.32
N ASP A 21 -24.40 -23.48 -9.03
CA ASP A 21 -25.36 -22.81 -9.90
C ASP A 21 -24.82 -22.63 -11.33
N HIS A 22 -23.60 -22.08 -11.46
CA HIS A 22 -22.99 -21.85 -12.76
C HIS A 22 -22.54 -23.13 -13.47
N VAL A 23 -21.95 -24.09 -12.75
CA VAL A 23 -21.55 -25.37 -13.36
C VAL A 23 -22.77 -26.12 -13.88
N THR A 24 -23.85 -26.16 -13.09
CA THR A 24 -25.07 -26.88 -13.46
C THR A 24 -25.77 -26.18 -14.63
N PHE A 25 -25.79 -24.83 -14.66
CA PHE A 25 -26.33 -24.08 -15.80
C PHE A 25 -25.58 -24.39 -17.10
N MET A 26 -24.25 -24.39 -17.07
CA MET A 26 -23.42 -24.57 -18.28
C MET A 26 -23.35 -26.03 -18.74
N ALA A 27 -23.36 -26.99 -17.81
CA ALA A 27 -23.06 -28.39 -18.10
C ALA A 27 -24.28 -29.33 -18.02
N PHE A 28 -25.27 -29.01 -17.16
CA PHE A 28 -26.38 -29.91 -16.82
C PHE A 28 -27.71 -29.16 -16.85
N HIS A 29 -28.01 -28.53 -17.99
CA HIS A 29 -29.13 -27.61 -18.12
C HIS A 29 -30.48 -28.21 -17.70
N SER A 30 -30.75 -29.50 -17.97
CA SER A 30 -31.99 -30.16 -17.54
C SER A 30 -32.11 -30.29 -16.01
N VAL A 31 -31.01 -30.61 -15.33
CA VAL A 31 -30.93 -30.66 -13.86
C VAL A 31 -31.07 -29.25 -13.29
N TRP A 32 -30.40 -28.28 -13.89
CA TRP A 32 -30.51 -26.87 -13.52
C TRP A 32 -31.94 -26.36 -13.66
N ALA A 33 -32.60 -26.62 -14.79
CA ALA A 33 -33.98 -26.22 -15.05
C ALA A 33 -34.94 -26.84 -14.02
N GLY A 34 -34.75 -28.11 -13.63
CA GLY A 34 -35.51 -28.75 -12.56
C GLY A 34 -35.30 -28.11 -11.19
N LEU A 35 -34.05 -27.80 -10.83
CA LEU A 35 -33.72 -27.08 -9.58
C LEU A 35 -34.33 -25.68 -9.57
N MET A 36 -34.31 -25.00 -10.71
CA MET A 36 -34.90 -23.67 -10.92
C MET A 36 -36.43 -23.66 -10.90
N GLN A 37 -37.11 -24.79 -10.79
CA GLN A 37 -38.55 -24.81 -10.49
C GLN A 37 -38.85 -24.65 -8.99
N VAL A 38 -37.87 -24.95 -8.13
CA VAL A 38 -38.05 -24.99 -6.67
C VAL A 38 -37.36 -23.81 -5.98
N ALA A 39 -36.08 -23.56 -6.27
CA ALA A 39 -35.32 -22.46 -5.66
C ALA A 39 -34.08 -22.07 -6.47
N HIS A 40 -33.76 -20.78 -6.50
CA HIS A 40 -32.55 -20.30 -7.16
C HIS A 40 -31.32 -20.45 -6.26
N ILE A 41 -30.44 -21.39 -6.59
CA ILE A 41 -29.27 -21.74 -5.78
C ILE A 41 -28.25 -20.57 -5.78
N GLY A 42 -28.03 -19.94 -6.93
CA GLY A 42 -27.21 -18.72 -7.03
C GLY A 42 -27.71 -17.58 -6.13
N ALA A 43 -29.01 -17.27 -6.16
CA ALA A 43 -29.63 -16.24 -5.32
C ALA A 43 -29.44 -16.51 -3.83
N PHE A 44 -29.59 -17.78 -3.41
CA PHE A 44 -29.29 -18.23 -2.06
C PHE A 44 -27.85 -17.91 -1.66
N GLY A 45 -26.88 -18.30 -2.48
CA GLY A 45 -25.46 -18.04 -2.21
C GLY A 45 -25.13 -16.55 -2.14
N LEU A 46 -25.64 -15.76 -3.09
CA LEU A 46 -25.45 -14.30 -3.11
C LEU A 46 -26.06 -13.63 -1.88
N ALA A 47 -27.26 -14.05 -1.46
CA ALA A 47 -27.92 -13.47 -0.30
C ALA A 47 -27.06 -13.63 0.96
N VAL A 48 -26.53 -14.84 1.17
CA VAL A 48 -25.63 -15.13 2.29
C VAL A 48 -24.33 -14.32 2.18
N ILE A 49 -23.71 -14.21 1.00
CA ILE A 49 -22.48 -13.43 0.81
C ILE A 49 -22.70 -11.95 1.16
N PHE A 50 -23.81 -11.34 0.74
CA PHE A 50 -24.12 -9.95 1.05
C PHE A 50 -24.43 -9.74 2.54
N LEU A 51 -25.17 -10.64 3.17
CA LEU A 51 -25.43 -10.61 4.62
C LEU A 51 -24.14 -10.73 5.45
N VAL A 52 -23.28 -11.69 5.11
CA VAL A 52 -21.98 -11.86 5.76
C VAL A 52 -21.11 -10.60 5.54
N THR A 53 -21.14 -10.00 4.36
CA THR A 53 -20.41 -8.75 4.09
C THR A 53 -20.96 -7.62 4.98
N GLY A 54 -22.27 -7.47 5.03
CA GLY A 54 -22.97 -6.57 5.93
C GLY A 54 -22.57 -6.71 7.40
N TYR A 55 -22.43 -7.95 7.86
CA TYR A 55 -22.03 -8.27 9.23
C TYR A 55 -20.56 -7.93 9.54
N VAL A 56 -19.64 -8.27 8.62
CA VAL A 56 -18.20 -8.15 8.88
C VAL A 56 -17.67 -6.72 8.70
N ILE A 57 -18.23 -5.93 7.78
CA ILE A 57 -17.66 -4.64 7.38
C ILE A 57 -17.76 -3.58 8.49
N PRO A 58 -18.93 -3.30 9.11
CA PRO A 58 -19.01 -2.36 10.23
C PRO A 58 -18.11 -2.79 11.39
N ALA A 59 -18.13 -4.09 11.75
CA ALA A 59 -17.27 -4.66 12.79
C ALA A 59 -15.77 -4.49 12.51
N SER A 60 -15.38 -4.47 11.24
CA SER A 60 -13.98 -4.24 10.83
C SER A 60 -13.59 -2.77 10.94
N LEU A 61 -14.52 -1.85 10.71
CA LEU A 61 -14.29 -0.42 10.79
C LEU A 61 -14.23 0.04 12.25
N GLU A 62 -15.14 -0.45 13.09
CA GLU A 62 -15.17 -0.22 14.55
C GLU A 62 -13.88 -0.70 15.24
N ARG A 63 -13.42 -1.92 14.95
CA ARG A 63 -12.15 -2.44 15.49
C ARG A 63 -10.92 -1.69 14.98
N GLY A 64 -11.01 -1.15 13.77
CA GLY A 64 -9.89 -0.48 13.10
C GLY A 64 -9.68 0.97 13.55
N GLY A 65 -10.73 1.65 14.01
CA GLY A 65 -10.73 3.03 14.51
C GLY A 65 -10.53 4.11 13.45
N SER A 66 -9.92 3.78 12.30
CA SER A 66 -9.55 4.70 11.23
C SER A 66 -10.15 4.30 9.88
N PRO A 67 -10.95 5.17 9.23
CA PRO A 67 -11.42 4.94 7.87
C PRO A 67 -10.31 4.75 6.84
N ALA A 68 -9.20 5.47 6.96
CA ALA A 68 -8.06 5.32 6.06
C ALA A 68 -7.44 3.92 6.19
N ARG A 69 -7.26 3.42 7.43
CA ARG A 69 -6.83 2.04 7.70
C ARG A 69 -7.74 1.02 7.05
N PHE A 70 -9.05 1.25 7.17
CA PHE A 70 -10.07 0.39 6.59
C PHE A 70 -9.93 0.31 5.07
N TRP A 71 -9.85 1.44 4.36
CA TRP A 71 -9.70 1.45 2.90
C TRP A 71 -8.41 0.80 2.43
N VAL A 72 -7.28 1.08 3.09
CA VAL A 72 -5.99 0.41 2.80
C VAL A 72 -6.14 -1.10 2.97
N SER A 73 -6.72 -1.56 4.08
CA SER A 73 -6.93 -2.99 4.30
C SER A 73 -7.86 -3.63 3.26
N ARG A 74 -8.85 -2.91 2.73
CA ARG A 74 -9.76 -3.42 1.69
C ARG A 74 -9.08 -3.45 0.33
N ALA A 75 -8.31 -2.43 -0.01
CA ALA A 75 -7.55 -2.38 -1.27
C ALA A 75 -6.58 -3.57 -1.37
N PHE A 76 -5.76 -3.79 -0.36
CA PHE A 76 -4.80 -4.90 -0.30
C PHE A 76 -5.46 -6.29 -0.12
N ARG A 77 -6.76 -6.33 0.12
CA ARG A 77 -7.55 -7.57 0.11
C ARG A 77 -8.11 -7.89 -1.28
N LEU A 78 -8.53 -6.88 -2.05
CA LEU A 78 -9.22 -7.08 -3.32
C LEU A 78 -8.27 -7.03 -4.52
N TYR A 79 -7.48 -5.96 -4.64
CA TYR A 79 -6.72 -5.69 -5.85
C TYR A 79 -5.67 -6.74 -6.23
N PRO A 80 -4.89 -7.34 -5.30
CA PRO A 80 -3.86 -8.29 -5.70
C PRO A 80 -4.39 -9.46 -6.55
N MET A 81 -5.46 -10.11 -6.10
CA MET A 81 -6.08 -11.18 -6.88
C MET A 81 -6.83 -10.67 -8.10
N TRP A 82 -7.51 -9.53 -7.99
CA TRP A 82 -8.19 -8.95 -9.15
C TRP A 82 -7.21 -8.63 -10.29
N ILE A 83 -6.02 -8.10 -9.99
CA ILE A 83 -4.96 -7.82 -10.98
C ILE A 83 -4.51 -9.12 -11.64
N VAL A 84 -4.24 -10.17 -10.87
CA VAL A 84 -3.82 -11.47 -11.41
C VAL A 84 -4.85 -12.02 -12.39
N VAL A 85 -6.14 -11.98 -12.02
CA VAL A 85 -7.20 -12.50 -12.90
C VAL A 85 -7.45 -11.58 -14.10
N ALA A 86 -7.35 -10.26 -13.94
CA ALA A 86 -7.46 -9.32 -15.06
C ALA A 86 -6.34 -9.52 -16.09
N VAL A 87 -5.09 -9.69 -15.63
CA VAL A 87 -3.94 -10.00 -16.50
C VAL A 87 -4.14 -11.35 -17.20
N ALA A 88 -4.58 -12.37 -16.48
CA ALA A 88 -4.85 -13.68 -17.07
C ALA A 88 -5.97 -13.62 -18.13
N ALA A 89 -7.04 -12.87 -17.88
CA ALA A 89 -8.13 -12.69 -18.83
C ALA A 89 -7.69 -11.94 -20.10
N ILE A 90 -6.87 -10.89 -19.95
CA ILE A 90 -6.29 -10.17 -21.09
C ILE A 90 -5.36 -11.09 -21.89
N ALA A 91 -4.49 -11.86 -21.23
CA ALA A 91 -3.60 -12.81 -21.89
C ALA A 91 -4.38 -13.90 -22.65
N ALA A 92 -5.43 -14.46 -22.05
CA ALA A 92 -6.31 -15.43 -22.69
C ALA A 92 -7.03 -14.85 -23.93
N SER A 93 -7.46 -13.58 -23.86
CA SER A 93 -8.06 -12.90 -25.01
C SER A 93 -7.07 -12.63 -26.13
N LEU A 94 -5.83 -12.26 -25.81
CA LEU A 94 -4.76 -12.06 -26.80
C LEU A 94 -4.35 -13.38 -27.47
N ALA A 95 -4.46 -14.50 -26.74
CA ALA A 95 -4.23 -15.84 -27.25
C ALA A 95 -5.43 -16.42 -28.03
N GLY A 96 -6.54 -15.67 -28.17
CA GLY A 96 -7.73 -16.14 -28.88
C GLY A 96 -8.57 -17.18 -28.13
N VAL A 97 -8.30 -17.41 -26.84
CA VAL A 97 -8.97 -18.44 -26.02
C VAL A 97 -10.31 -17.95 -25.48
N ALA A 98 -10.39 -16.70 -25.03
CA ALA A 98 -11.61 -16.14 -24.44
C ALA A 98 -11.76 -14.66 -24.81
N PRO A 99 -12.80 -14.25 -25.55
CA PRO A 99 -12.97 -12.86 -25.96
C PRO A 99 -13.31 -11.96 -24.77
N LEU A 100 -12.69 -10.78 -24.72
CA LEU A 100 -13.07 -9.70 -23.80
C LEU A 100 -14.20 -8.83 -24.39
N PRO A 101 -14.95 -8.08 -23.55
CA PRO A 101 -16.01 -7.19 -24.02
C PRO A 101 -15.50 -6.19 -25.08
N GLY A 102 -16.25 -6.02 -26.18
CA GLY A 102 -15.86 -5.17 -27.30
C GLY A 102 -15.66 -3.69 -26.93
N GLU A 103 -16.30 -3.22 -25.85
CA GLU A 103 -16.14 -1.90 -25.26
C GLU A 103 -14.69 -1.62 -24.82
N LEU A 104 -13.93 -2.67 -24.45
CA LEU A 104 -12.52 -2.53 -24.10
C LEU A 104 -11.71 -1.94 -25.26
N TRP A 105 -12.02 -2.34 -26.48
CA TRP A 105 -11.33 -1.88 -27.69
C TRP A 105 -11.86 -0.54 -28.19
N ARG A 106 -13.14 -0.23 -27.94
CA ARG A 106 -13.79 1.03 -28.37
C ARG A 106 -13.52 2.21 -27.43
N GLN A 107 -13.50 1.98 -26.12
CA GLN A 107 -13.34 3.02 -25.08
C GLN A 107 -12.44 2.52 -23.93
N PRO A 108 -11.15 2.24 -24.19
CA PRO A 108 -10.26 1.56 -23.23
C PRO A 108 -10.12 2.33 -21.91
N GLY A 109 -10.01 3.67 -21.96
CA GLY A 109 -9.85 4.49 -20.76
C GLY A 109 -11.04 4.38 -19.79
N MET A 110 -12.26 4.34 -20.32
CA MET A 110 -13.48 4.28 -19.50
C MET A 110 -13.74 2.87 -18.98
N MET A 111 -13.46 1.86 -19.80
CA MET A 111 -13.49 0.46 -19.39
C MET A 111 -12.51 0.20 -18.24
N LEU A 112 -11.29 0.71 -18.37
CA LEU A 112 -10.25 0.61 -17.36
C LEU A 112 -10.63 1.36 -16.09
N LEU A 113 -11.11 2.61 -16.19
CA LEU A 113 -11.50 3.41 -15.03
C LEU A 113 -12.66 2.76 -14.24
N ALA A 114 -13.68 2.26 -14.93
CA ALA A 114 -14.83 1.64 -14.31
C ALA A 114 -14.48 0.30 -13.63
N ASN A 115 -13.63 -0.52 -14.27
CA ASN A 115 -13.20 -1.80 -13.70
C ASN A 115 -12.13 -1.62 -12.60
N LEU A 116 -11.22 -0.65 -12.72
CA LEU A 116 -10.24 -0.32 -11.67
C LEU A 116 -10.90 0.22 -10.41
N THR A 117 -11.99 0.98 -10.53
CA THR A 117 -12.78 1.41 -9.37
C THR A 117 -13.67 0.30 -8.81
N LEU A 118 -13.76 -0.83 -9.52
CA LEU A 118 -14.71 -1.92 -9.28
C LEU A 118 -16.18 -1.47 -9.34
N LEU A 119 -16.49 -0.33 -9.96
CA LEU A 119 -17.84 0.25 -10.03
C LEU A 119 -18.54 0.01 -11.37
N GLN A 120 -17.97 -0.81 -12.24
CA GLN A 120 -18.43 -1.01 -13.62
C GLN A 120 -19.93 -1.32 -13.73
N ASN A 121 -20.50 -2.12 -12.83
CA ASN A 121 -21.93 -2.43 -12.87
C ASN A 121 -22.82 -1.21 -12.53
N LEU A 122 -22.41 -0.40 -11.55
CA LEU A 122 -23.12 0.84 -11.20
C LEU A 122 -22.98 1.91 -12.30
N LEU A 123 -21.90 1.85 -13.07
CA LEU A 123 -21.59 2.80 -14.14
C LEU A 123 -22.14 2.35 -15.50
N GLY A 124 -22.80 1.17 -15.56
CA GLY A 124 -23.34 0.62 -16.81
C GLY A 124 -22.26 0.13 -17.80
N VAL A 125 -21.05 -0.11 -17.32
CA VAL A 125 -19.90 -0.58 -18.10
C VAL A 125 -19.74 -2.09 -17.92
N PRO A 126 -19.51 -2.87 -19.00
CA PRO A 126 -19.27 -4.31 -18.87
C PRO A 126 -18.06 -4.61 -17.97
N GLY A 127 -18.17 -5.67 -17.17
CA GLY A 127 -17.05 -6.16 -16.37
C GLY A 127 -16.06 -6.95 -17.22
N LEU A 128 -14.77 -6.88 -16.85
CA LEU A 128 -13.73 -7.74 -17.42
C LEU A 128 -14.05 -9.24 -17.21
N LEU A 129 -14.73 -9.57 -16.11
CA LEU A 129 -15.30 -10.90 -15.88
C LEU A 129 -16.76 -10.73 -15.50
N VAL A 130 -17.60 -11.66 -15.94
CA VAL A 130 -19.05 -11.62 -15.68
C VAL A 130 -19.35 -11.52 -14.18
N VAL A 131 -18.58 -12.21 -13.32
CA VAL A 131 -18.78 -12.25 -11.87
C VAL A 131 -18.44 -10.95 -11.14
N LEU A 132 -17.78 -9.97 -11.77
CA LEU A 132 -17.34 -8.77 -11.05
C LEU A 132 -18.48 -7.84 -10.61
N TRP A 133 -19.71 -8.03 -11.12
CA TRP A 133 -20.84 -7.15 -10.85
C TRP A 133 -21.16 -7.02 -9.35
N THR A 134 -21.00 -8.08 -8.56
CA THR A 134 -21.28 -8.06 -7.11
C THR A 134 -20.28 -7.19 -6.34
N LEU A 135 -19.05 -7.03 -6.86
CA LEU A 135 -18.02 -6.20 -6.22
C LEU A 135 -18.37 -4.71 -6.28
N SER A 136 -19.09 -4.26 -7.30
CA SER A 136 -19.54 -2.87 -7.40
C SER A 136 -20.45 -2.48 -6.24
N TYR A 137 -21.39 -3.35 -5.87
CA TYR A 137 -22.23 -3.14 -4.69
C TYR A 137 -21.44 -3.22 -3.39
N GLN A 138 -20.43 -4.09 -3.30
CA GLN A 138 -19.58 -4.16 -2.11
C GLN A 138 -18.77 -2.87 -1.89
N VAL A 139 -18.15 -2.33 -2.95
CA VAL A 139 -17.39 -1.07 -2.86
C VAL A 139 -18.31 0.12 -2.58
N ALA A 140 -19.49 0.16 -3.18
CA ALA A 140 -20.52 1.14 -2.85
C ALA A 140 -20.92 1.06 -1.37
N PHE A 141 -21.15 -0.15 -0.85
CA PHE A 141 -21.44 -0.35 0.57
C PHE A 141 -20.28 0.10 1.47
N TYR A 142 -19.02 -0.14 1.10
CA TYR A 142 -17.86 0.36 1.85
C TYR A 142 -17.85 1.89 1.93
N ALA A 143 -18.18 2.56 0.83
CA ALA A 143 -18.29 4.02 0.76
C ALA A 143 -19.43 4.55 1.65
N LEU A 144 -20.62 3.92 1.60
CA LEU A 144 -21.76 4.31 2.44
C LEU A 144 -21.47 4.13 3.93
N VAL A 145 -20.91 2.99 4.34
CA VAL A 145 -20.54 2.75 5.75
C VAL A 145 -19.44 3.71 6.21
N THR A 146 -18.49 4.04 5.33
CA THR A 146 -17.44 5.03 5.63
C THR A 146 -18.04 6.42 5.86
N ALA A 147 -18.95 6.87 5.00
CA ALA A 147 -19.65 8.14 5.17
C ALA A 147 -20.46 8.18 6.48
N ALA A 148 -21.14 7.08 6.82
CA ALA A 148 -21.90 6.96 8.05
C ALA A 148 -21.02 6.88 9.32
N TYR A 149 -19.76 6.45 9.19
CA TYR A 149 -18.87 6.21 10.33
C TYR A 149 -18.57 7.48 11.12
N ARG A 150 -18.19 8.56 10.43
CA ARG A 150 -17.79 9.83 11.05
C ARG A 150 -18.88 10.47 11.90
N PHE A 151 -20.14 10.24 11.55
CA PHE A 151 -21.31 10.78 12.25
C PHE A 151 -21.93 9.79 13.23
N GLY A 152 -21.30 8.63 13.47
CA GLY A 152 -21.85 7.58 14.33
C GLY A 152 -23.09 6.88 13.75
N LEU A 153 -23.48 7.21 12.53
CA LEU A 153 -24.68 6.67 11.86
C LEU A 153 -24.50 5.23 11.39
N HIS A 154 -23.26 4.73 11.29
CA HIS A 154 -22.96 3.31 11.00
C HIS A 154 -23.64 2.34 12.00
N ARG A 155 -23.97 2.82 13.21
CA ARG A 155 -24.69 2.07 14.26
C ARG A 155 -26.21 2.04 14.08
N ARG A 156 -26.73 2.62 12.99
CA ARG A 156 -28.16 2.63 12.63
C ARG A 156 -28.44 1.66 11.47
N GLY A 157 -27.81 0.48 11.51
CA GLY A 157 -27.88 -0.48 10.40
C GLY A 157 -29.31 -0.93 10.11
N ALA A 158 -30.13 -1.12 11.15
CA ALA A 158 -31.53 -1.51 11.00
C ALA A 158 -32.36 -0.40 10.32
N GLU A 159 -32.22 0.85 10.77
CA GLU A 159 -32.93 1.98 10.18
C GLU A 159 -32.55 2.21 8.71
N THR A 160 -31.26 2.10 8.38
CA THR A 160 -30.79 2.23 7.00
C THR A 160 -31.29 1.08 6.12
N ALA A 161 -31.30 -0.16 6.61
CA ALA A 161 -31.86 -1.29 5.88
C ALA A 161 -33.36 -1.09 5.56
N ILE A 162 -34.13 -0.64 6.55
CA ILE A 162 -35.57 -0.37 6.40
C ILE A 162 -35.79 0.75 5.37
N ALA A 163 -35.05 1.86 5.48
CA ALA A 163 -35.16 2.99 4.56
C ALA A 163 -34.81 2.58 3.12
N LEU A 164 -33.75 1.79 2.92
CA LEU A 164 -33.37 1.30 1.61
C LEU A 164 -34.36 0.30 1.02
N GLY A 165 -34.93 -0.59 1.85
CA GLY A 165 -35.98 -1.52 1.42
C GLY A 165 -37.26 -0.80 1.01
N ALA A 166 -37.69 0.19 1.80
CA ALA A 166 -38.83 1.04 1.43
C ALA A 166 -38.56 1.85 0.15
N LEU A 167 -37.36 2.42 0.01
CA LEU A 167 -36.96 3.13 -1.20
C LEU A 167 -36.92 2.20 -2.42
N ALA A 168 -36.46 0.96 -2.26
CA ALA A 168 -36.47 -0.03 -3.33
C ALA A 168 -37.90 -0.24 -3.86
N ILE A 169 -38.87 -0.47 -2.97
CA ILE A 169 -40.29 -0.62 -3.33
C ILE A 169 -40.79 0.61 -4.10
N VAL A 170 -40.56 1.82 -3.58
CA VAL A 170 -41.01 3.07 -4.21
C VAL A 170 -40.39 3.23 -5.60
N VAL A 171 -39.10 2.96 -5.75
CA VAL A 171 -38.39 3.04 -7.03
C VAL A 171 -38.92 2.01 -8.02
N THR A 172 -39.11 0.75 -7.60
CA THR A 172 -39.68 -0.30 -8.45
C THR A 172 -41.06 0.12 -8.98
N LEU A 173 -41.94 0.59 -8.08
CA LEU A 173 -43.30 1.00 -8.45
C LEU A 173 -43.28 2.22 -9.37
N ALA A 174 -42.42 3.20 -9.09
CA ALA A 174 -42.25 4.37 -9.96
C ALA A 174 -41.74 3.98 -11.36
N GLN A 175 -40.77 3.07 -11.46
CA GLN A 175 -40.26 2.59 -12.76
C GLN A 175 -41.29 1.77 -13.54
N ARG A 176 -42.14 1.02 -12.85
CA ARG A 176 -43.30 0.34 -13.46
C ARG A 176 -44.31 1.31 -14.06
N LEU A 177 -44.54 2.44 -13.40
CA LEU A 177 -45.52 3.45 -13.81
C LEU A 177 -44.97 4.43 -14.86
N LEU A 178 -43.73 4.88 -14.69
CA LEU A 178 -43.11 5.96 -15.49
C LEU A 178 -42.10 5.44 -16.52
N GLY A 179 -41.79 4.15 -16.52
CA GLY A 179 -40.73 3.54 -17.31
C GLY A 179 -39.34 3.68 -16.68
N PRO A 180 -38.36 2.88 -17.12
CA PRO A 180 -36.99 2.99 -16.66
C PRO A 180 -36.30 4.25 -17.14
N VAL A 181 -35.41 4.79 -16.31
CA VAL A 181 -34.51 5.88 -16.68
C VAL A 181 -33.19 5.28 -17.16
N PRO A 182 -32.86 5.32 -18.47
CA PRO A 182 -31.62 4.73 -18.97
C PRO A 182 -30.38 5.51 -18.49
N LEU A 183 -29.28 4.79 -18.28
CA LEU A 183 -27.97 5.41 -18.04
C LEU A 183 -27.35 5.89 -19.36
N PRO A 184 -26.74 7.09 -19.39
CA PRO A 184 -25.96 7.52 -20.54
C PRO A 184 -24.78 6.56 -20.74
N ARG A 185 -24.69 5.89 -21.89
CA ARG A 185 -23.55 5.04 -22.27
C ARG A 185 -22.38 5.87 -22.82
N THR A 186 -22.24 7.12 -22.42
CA THR A 186 -21.17 8.02 -22.89
C THR A 186 -19.97 7.97 -21.95
N GLY A 187 -18.76 7.94 -22.51
CA GLY A 187 -17.54 7.85 -21.71
C GLY A 187 -17.36 8.96 -20.67
N TRP A 188 -17.85 10.17 -20.95
CA TRP A 188 -17.82 11.28 -20.00
C TRP A 188 -18.63 11.02 -18.72
N PHE A 189 -19.76 10.32 -18.82
CA PHE A 189 -20.59 9.99 -17.64
C PHE A 189 -19.79 9.17 -16.62
N VAL A 190 -19.03 8.18 -17.09
CA VAL A 190 -18.16 7.33 -16.26
C VAL A 190 -17.15 8.18 -15.51
N ALA A 191 -16.45 9.07 -16.23
CA ALA A 191 -15.44 9.94 -15.64
C ALA A 191 -16.03 10.88 -14.58
N VAL A 192 -17.17 11.53 -14.86
CA VAL A 192 -17.84 12.43 -13.92
C VAL A 192 -18.35 11.68 -12.69
N ALA A 193 -19.01 10.54 -12.88
CA ALA A 193 -19.52 9.74 -11.77
C ALA A 193 -18.39 9.28 -10.84
N VAL A 194 -17.27 8.80 -11.41
CA VAL A 194 -16.09 8.43 -10.61
C VAL A 194 -15.49 9.64 -9.89
N ALA A 195 -15.38 10.79 -10.56
CA ALA A 195 -14.86 12.01 -9.95
C ALA A 195 -15.75 12.50 -8.79
N VAL A 196 -17.08 12.47 -8.94
CA VAL A 196 -18.04 12.84 -7.90
C VAL A 196 -17.94 11.89 -6.70
N LEU A 197 -17.88 10.58 -6.94
CA LEU A 197 -17.74 9.59 -5.86
C LEU A 197 -16.40 9.74 -5.13
N ALA A 198 -15.29 9.95 -5.87
CA ALA A 198 -13.97 10.15 -5.29
C ALA A 198 -13.90 11.45 -4.47
N ALA A 199 -14.44 12.56 -5.00
CA ALA A 199 -14.50 13.84 -4.30
C ALA A 199 -15.37 13.76 -3.04
N GLY A 200 -16.55 13.14 -3.13
CA GLY A 200 -17.44 12.92 -1.99
C GLY A 200 -16.78 12.09 -0.89
N LEU A 201 -16.11 11.00 -1.26
CA LEU A 201 -15.36 10.16 -0.31
C LEU A 201 -14.18 10.92 0.30
N TRP A 202 -13.40 11.64 -0.49
CA TRP A 202 -12.29 12.45 0.00
C TRP A 202 -12.77 13.52 1.00
N ALA A 203 -13.84 14.24 0.67
CA ALA A 203 -14.43 15.26 1.52
C ALA A 203 -14.97 14.65 2.83
N ALA A 204 -15.65 13.50 2.78
CA ALA A 204 -16.12 12.78 3.96
C ALA A 204 -14.97 12.36 4.89
N LEU A 205 -13.84 11.96 4.31
CA LEU A 205 -12.66 11.49 5.04
C LEU A 205 -11.79 12.63 5.62
N ARG A 206 -11.55 13.69 4.85
CA ARG A 206 -10.55 14.72 5.17
C ARG A 206 -11.11 16.11 5.44
N GLY A 207 -12.37 16.38 5.07
CA GLY A 207 -13.00 17.68 5.28
C GLY A 207 -13.22 18.03 6.76
N GLY A 208 -13.38 19.32 7.03
CA GLY A 208 -13.99 19.81 8.28
C GLY A 208 -15.43 19.30 8.43
N ARG A 209 -16.09 19.49 9.59
CA ARG A 209 -17.41 18.87 9.86
C ARG A 209 -18.46 19.16 8.77
N ALA A 210 -18.57 20.40 8.31
CA ALA A 210 -19.52 20.80 7.26
C ALA A 210 -19.17 20.19 5.89
N VAL A 211 -17.91 20.29 5.46
CA VAL A 211 -17.41 19.72 4.20
C VAL A 211 -17.55 18.20 4.19
N ALA A 212 -17.29 17.54 5.32
CA ALA A 212 -17.45 16.10 5.46
C ALA A 212 -18.93 15.67 5.39
N ALA A 213 -19.86 16.46 5.93
CA ALA A 213 -21.29 16.20 5.84
C ALA A 213 -21.81 16.38 4.40
N ALA A 214 -21.42 17.46 3.74
CA ALA A 214 -21.74 17.70 2.34
C ALA A 214 -21.17 16.60 1.43
N GLY A 215 -19.89 16.24 1.62
CA GLY A 215 -19.23 15.16 0.88
C GLY A 215 -19.91 13.79 1.08
N ALA A 216 -20.27 13.47 2.33
CA ALA A 216 -21.03 12.27 2.66
C ALA A 216 -22.42 12.27 2.00
N GLY A 217 -23.13 13.41 2.01
CA GLY A 217 -24.42 13.57 1.34
C GLY A 217 -24.34 13.35 -0.17
N VAL A 218 -23.39 14.00 -0.84
CA VAL A 218 -23.13 13.82 -2.27
C VAL A 218 -22.82 12.36 -2.59
N LEU A 219 -21.96 11.72 -1.81
CA LEU A 219 -21.57 10.33 -1.98
C LEU A 219 -22.79 9.39 -1.86
N VAL A 220 -23.61 9.57 -0.82
CA VAL A 220 -24.83 8.77 -0.60
C VAL A 220 -25.79 8.96 -1.77
N LEU A 221 -26.11 10.21 -2.13
CA LEU A 221 -27.05 10.50 -3.21
C LEU A 221 -26.57 9.94 -4.55
N ALA A 222 -25.29 10.09 -4.88
CA ALA A 222 -24.71 9.55 -6.11
C ALA A 222 -24.79 8.02 -6.14
N ILE A 223 -24.44 7.33 -5.05
CA ILE A 223 -24.53 5.87 -4.97
C ILE A 223 -25.97 5.40 -5.11
N LEU A 224 -26.92 6.04 -4.41
CA LEU A 224 -28.34 5.69 -4.51
C LEU A 224 -28.89 5.93 -5.91
N ALA A 225 -28.54 7.04 -6.56
CA ALA A 225 -28.94 7.34 -7.93
C ALA A 225 -28.40 6.32 -8.93
N LEU A 226 -27.12 5.94 -8.83
CA LEU A 226 -26.52 4.91 -9.68
C LEU A 226 -27.15 3.53 -9.44
N THR A 227 -27.42 3.21 -8.18
CA THR A 227 -28.02 1.93 -7.76
C THR A 227 -29.48 1.80 -8.21
N ALA A 228 -30.23 2.91 -8.22
CA ALA A 228 -31.62 2.94 -8.68
C ALA A 228 -31.75 2.88 -10.21
N ARG A 229 -30.66 3.09 -10.96
CA ARG A 229 -30.66 3.22 -12.44
C ARG A 229 -29.98 2.05 -13.16
N THR A 230 -29.75 0.92 -12.49
CA THR A 230 -29.00 -0.20 -13.10
C THR A 230 -29.72 -0.81 -14.30
N GLN A 231 -28.98 -1.57 -15.12
CA GLN A 231 -29.43 -2.18 -16.38
C GLN A 231 -30.71 -3.05 -16.25
N HIS A 232 -31.10 -3.42 -15.04
CA HIS A 232 -32.32 -4.14 -14.71
C HIS A 232 -33.25 -3.16 -13.97
N ALA A 233 -34.33 -2.78 -14.65
CA ALA A 233 -35.26 -1.71 -14.31
C ALA A 233 -36.22 -2.07 -13.17
N ASP A 234 -35.70 -2.42 -12.00
CA ASP A 234 -36.54 -2.95 -10.92
C ASP A 234 -36.15 -2.51 -9.51
N GLY A 235 -35.14 -1.69 -9.29
CA GLY A 235 -34.73 -1.30 -7.93
C GLY A 235 -34.00 -2.39 -7.13
N TRP A 236 -33.63 -3.51 -7.77
CA TRP A 236 -32.95 -4.64 -7.11
C TRP A 236 -31.59 -4.27 -6.51
N GLY A 237 -30.88 -3.30 -7.10
CA GLY A 237 -29.65 -2.78 -6.52
C GLY A 237 -29.85 -2.22 -5.09
N LEU A 238 -31.00 -1.60 -4.82
CA LEU A 238 -31.34 -1.09 -3.49
C LEU A 238 -31.69 -2.23 -2.53
N VAL A 239 -32.30 -3.31 -3.00
CA VAL A 239 -32.52 -4.55 -2.23
C VAL A 239 -31.18 -5.16 -1.81
N ILE A 240 -30.18 -5.20 -2.70
CA ILE A 240 -28.82 -5.67 -2.37
C ILE A 240 -28.20 -4.81 -1.25
N LEU A 241 -28.27 -3.47 -1.37
CA LEU A 241 -27.75 -2.60 -0.30
C LEU A 241 -28.53 -2.78 1.01
N ALA A 242 -29.86 -2.88 0.96
CA ALA A 242 -30.71 -3.15 2.12
C ALA A 242 -30.33 -4.48 2.80
N MET A 243 -30.00 -5.51 2.01
CA MET A 243 -29.53 -6.80 2.51
C MET A 243 -28.19 -6.69 3.23
N MET A 244 -27.23 -5.94 2.69
CA MET A 244 -25.96 -5.68 3.36
C MET A 244 -26.16 -4.90 4.67
N PHE A 245 -27.03 -3.88 4.69
CA PHE A 245 -27.37 -3.18 5.94
C PHE A 245 -28.17 -4.06 6.92
N THR A 246 -28.92 -5.05 6.45
CA THR A 246 -29.57 -6.06 7.31
C THR A 246 -28.52 -6.93 8.01
N GLY A 247 -27.46 -7.33 7.31
CA GLY A 247 -26.30 -7.99 7.92
C GLY A 247 -25.65 -7.13 9.02
N ALA A 248 -25.54 -5.81 8.80
CA ALA A 248 -25.05 -4.86 9.80
C ALA A 248 -25.99 -4.75 11.00
N ALA A 249 -27.31 -4.74 10.77
CA ALA A 249 -28.32 -4.73 11.83
C ALA A 249 -28.25 -5.99 12.71
N LEU A 250 -28.04 -7.16 12.09
CA LEU A 250 -27.87 -8.44 12.79
C LEU A 250 -26.58 -8.47 13.62
N TYR A 251 -25.48 -7.90 13.12
CA TYR A 251 -24.26 -7.72 13.91
C TYR A 251 -24.50 -6.85 15.15
N GLN A 252 -25.28 -5.78 15.01
CA GLN A 252 -25.58 -4.85 16.10
C GLN A 252 -26.57 -5.41 17.14
N ALA A 253 -27.19 -6.56 16.87
CA ALA A 253 -28.12 -7.29 17.76
C ALA A 253 -29.22 -6.39 18.39
N ARG A 254 -29.75 -5.43 17.63
CA ARG A 254 -30.75 -4.47 18.14
C ARG A 254 -32.19 -4.97 17.97
N ARG A 255 -33.10 -4.45 18.81
CA ARG A 255 -34.56 -4.76 18.79
C ARG A 255 -35.21 -4.65 17.39
N ARG A 256 -34.68 -3.80 16.49
CA ARG A 256 -35.19 -3.58 15.13
C ARG A 256 -34.59 -4.48 14.04
N ALA A 257 -33.69 -5.41 14.37
CA ALA A 257 -33.08 -6.28 13.37
C ALA A 257 -34.11 -7.18 12.66
N LEU A 258 -35.10 -7.69 13.40
CA LEU A 258 -36.21 -8.47 12.81
C LEU A 258 -37.09 -7.64 11.88
N LEU A 259 -37.32 -6.36 12.21
CA LEU A 259 -38.04 -5.44 11.34
C LEU A 259 -37.26 -5.19 10.05
N ALA A 260 -35.94 -5.00 10.13
CA ALA A 260 -35.08 -4.88 8.94
C ALA A 260 -35.14 -6.14 8.06
N VAL A 261 -35.13 -7.34 8.65
CA VAL A 261 -35.33 -8.61 7.91
C VAL A 261 -36.70 -8.62 7.24
N GLY A 262 -37.78 -8.28 7.95
CA GLY A 262 -39.13 -8.22 7.40
C GLY A 262 -39.24 -7.24 6.22
N THR A 263 -38.70 -6.03 6.36
CA THR A 263 -38.69 -5.02 5.29
C THR A 263 -37.86 -5.46 4.08
N LEU A 264 -36.71 -6.11 4.31
CA LEU A 264 -35.90 -6.68 3.23
C LEU A 264 -36.70 -7.72 2.43
N LEU A 265 -37.37 -8.65 3.12
CA LEU A 265 -38.16 -9.69 2.47
C LEU A 265 -39.34 -9.08 1.71
N ALA A 266 -40.04 -8.10 2.30
CA ALA A 266 -41.11 -7.38 1.61
C ALA A 266 -40.61 -6.67 0.34
N ALA A 267 -39.47 -5.95 0.44
CA ALA A 267 -38.87 -5.28 -0.71
C ALA A 267 -38.45 -6.27 -1.80
N ALA A 268 -37.82 -7.39 -1.42
CA ALA A 268 -37.44 -8.43 -2.37
C ALA A 268 -38.64 -9.06 -3.07
N ALA A 269 -39.74 -9.31 -2.34
CA ALA A 269 -40.98 -9.85 -2.91
C ALA A 269 -41.60 -8.87 -3.91
N VAL A 270 -41.76 -7.59 -3.53
CA VAL A 270 -42.35 -6.56 -4.39
C VAL A 270 -41.48 -6.31 -5.61
N THR A 271 -40.17 -6.15 -5.43
CA THR A 271 -39.24 -5.95 -6.54
C THR A 271 -39.18 -7.16 -7.46
N GLY A 272 -39.16 -8.38 -6.93
CA GLY A 272 -39.17 -9.59 -7.77
C GLY A 272 -40.46 -9.72 -8.58
N TRP A 273 -41.62 -9.49 -7.94
CA TRP A 273 -42.93 -9.61 -8.59
C TRP A 273 -43.20 -8.48 -9.59
N ALA A 274 -42.92 -7.24 -9.22
CA ALA A 274 -43.16 -6.07 -10.05
C ALA A 274 -42.04 -5.82 -11.07
N GLY A 275 -40.78 -6.16 -10.79
CA GLY A 275 -39.69 -5.89 -11.72
C GLY A 275 -39.75 -6.74 -12.99
N GLY A 276 -40.28 -7.97 -12.92
CA GLY A 276 -40.11 -8.97 -13.98
C GLY A 276 -38.63 -9.29 -14.30
N GLY A 277 -37.68 -8.63 -13.63
CA GLY A 277 -36.27 -8.47 -14.00
C GLY A 277 -35.38 -9.67 -13.70
N LEU A 278 -35.98 -10.86 -13.66
CA LEU A 278 -35.28 -12.13 -13.48
C LEU A 278 -35.76 -13.19 -14.49
N SER A 279 -36.78 -12.87 -15.31
CA SER A 279 -37.22 -13.73 -16.41
C SER A 279 -36.13 -13.93 -17.46
N TYR A 280 -35.28 -12.92 -17.70
CA TYR A 280 -34.17 -13.02 -18.66
C TYR A 280 -33.01 -13.90 -18.18
N LEU A 281 -32.92 -14.21 -16.88
CA LEU A 281 -31.88 -15.10 -16.31
C LEU A 281 -32.34 -16.55 -16.16
N SER A 282 -33.65 -16.80 -16.18
CA SER A 282 -34.20 -18.10 -15.77
C SER A 282 -34.98 -18.82 -16.86
N GLU A 283 -35.19 -18.21 -18.04
CA GLU A 283 -36.08 -18.71 -19.11
C GLU A 283 -37.54 -18.97 -18.64
N LEU A 284 -37.84 -18.64 -17.38
CA LEU A 284 -39.13 -18.87 -16.74
C LEU A 284 -40.10 -17.72 -17.01
N PRO A 285 -41.42 -17.99 -17.01
CA PRO A 285 -42.42 -16.95 -16.95
C PRO A 285 -42.13 -15.99 -15.79
N PRO A 286 -42.33 -14.66 -15.94
CA PRO A 286 -41.93 -13.66 -14.95
C PRO A 286 -42.39 -13.96 -13.52
N GLY A 287 -43.62 -14.47 -13.34
CA GLY A 287 -44.15 -14.85 -12.04
C GLY A 287 -43.48 -16.07 -11.40
N ALA A 288 -42.99 -17.03 -12.20
CA ALA A 288 -42.24 -18.18 -11.72
C ALA A 288 -40.79 -17.78 -11.37
N ALA A 289 -40.14 -16.97 -12.21
CA ALA A 289 -38.81 -16.42 -11.95
C ALA A 289 -38.75 -15.65 -10.62
N ALA A 290 -39.75 -14.80 -10.36
CA ALA A 290 -39.87 -14.03 -9.12
C ALA A 290 -39.96 -14.93 -7.88
N ARG A 291 -40.75 -16.00 -7.93
CA ARG A 291 -40.92 -16.96 -6.82
C ARG A 291 -39.62 -17.71 -6.51
N VAL A 292 -38.92 -18.18 -7.54
CA VAL A 292 -37.72 -19.01 -7.41
C VAL A 292 -36.53 -18.20 -6.86
N TRP A 293 -36.42 -16.94 -7.25
CA TRP A 293 -35.44 -16.01 -6.65
C TRP A 293 -35.79 -15.63 -5.22
N PHE A 294 -37.07 -15.35 -4.95
CA PHE A 294 -37.54 -15.02 -3.61
C PHE A 294 -37.29 -16.18 -2.62
N THR A 295 -37.58 -17.42 -3.02
CA THR A 295 -37.30 -18.61 -2.19
C THR A 295 -35.81 -18.81 -1.94
N GLY A 296 -34.94 -18.59 -2.94
CA GLY A 296 -33.50 -18.60 -2.77
C GLY A 296 -33.02 -17.54 -1.75
N LEU A 297 -33.51 -16.31 -1.87
CA LEU A 297 -33.18 -15.21 -0.96
C LEU A 297 -33.66 -15.49 0.47
N VAL A 298 -34.91 -15.90 0.65
CA VAL A 298 -35.48 -16.28 1.95
C VAL A 298 -34.65 -17.37 2.60
N SER A 299 -34.30 -18.41 1.83
CA SER A 299 -33.46 -19.52 2.32
C SER A 299 -32.08 -19.04 2.78
N GLY A 300 -31.48 -18.09 2.06
CA GLY A 300 -30.19 -17.50 2.43
C GLY A 300 -30.28 -16.66 3.71
N VAL A 301 -31.34 -15.85 3.83
CA VAL A 301 -31.64 -15.09 5.05
C VAL A 301 -31.86 -16.02 6.24
N LEU A 302 -32.66 -17.08 6.08
CA LEU A 302 -32.92 -18.07 7.11
C LEU A 302 -31.64 -18.77 7.55
N LEU A 303 -30.81 -19.25 6.61
CA LEU A 303 -29.52 -19.84 6.95
C LEU A 303 -28.67 -18.87 7.78
N PHE A 304 -28.56 -17.61 7.35
CA PHE A 304 -27.73 -16.63 8.04
C PHE A 304 -28.24 -16.27 9.44
N VAL A 305 -29.57 -16.17 9.62
CA VAL A 305 -30.21 -15.89 10.92
C VAL A 305 -30.12 -17.09 11.87
N LEU A 306 -30.23 -18.31 11.35
CA LEU A 306 -30.20 -19.55 12.15
C LEU A 306 -28.78 -20.06 12.43
N ALA A 307 -27.80 -19.77 11.57
CA ALA A 307 -26.42 -20.24 11.72
C ALA A 307 -25.77 -19.93 13.09
N PRO A 308 -26.02 -18.77 13.73
CA PRO A 308 -25.56 -18.51 15.09
C PRO A 308 -26.04 -19.53 16.14
N LEU A 309 -27.18 -20.21 15.95
CA LEU A 309 -27.70 -21.21 16.90
C LEU A 309 -26.83 -22.47 16.98
N VAL A 310 -26.02 -22.73 15.95
CA VAL A 310 -25.11 -23.89 15.87
C VAL A 310 -23.64 -23.47 15.96
N ARG A 311 -23.35 -22.22 16.34
CA ARG A 311 -21.98 -21.65 16.37
C ARG A 311 -21.01 -22.39 17.31
N ASP A 312 -21.55 -23.00 18.36
CA ASP A 312 -20.81 -23.71 19.41
C ASP A 312 -20.69 -25.23 19.11
N ARG A 313 -21.24 -25.69 17.97
CA ARG A 313 -21.08 -27.07 17.49
C ARG A 313 -19.78 -27.21 16.66
N LEU A 314 -19.35 -28.45 16.44
CA LEU A 314 -18.18 -28.78 15.62
C LEU A 314 -18.43 -28.44 14.14
N ILE A 315 -17.99 -27.25 13.73
CA ILE A 315 -18.05 -26.82 12.34
C ILE A 315 -16.94 -27.50 11.53
N PRO A 316 -17.25 -28.18 10.40
CA PRO A 316 -16.26 -28.86 9.59
C PRO A 316 -15.15 -27.92 9.14
N ARG A 317 -13.89 -28.28 9.46
CA ARG A 317 -12.71 -27.50 9.05
C ARG A 317 -12.64 -27.26 7.53
N PRO A 318 -12.92 -28.24 6.66
CA PRO A 318 -12.87 -28.03 5.20
C PRO A 318 -13.81 -26.91 4.74
N LEU A 319 -15.03 -26.86 5.29
CA LEU A 319 -16.03 -25.86 4.93
C LEU A 319 -15.60 -24.44 5.35
N ALA A 320 -15.00 -24.31 6.53
CA ALA A 320 -14.41 -23.04 6.96
C ALA A 320 -13.23 -22.63 6.05
N VAL A 321 -12.38 -23.57 5.61
CA VAL A 321 -11.27 -23.29 4.67
C VAL A 321 -11.81 -22.75 3.34
N VAL A 322 -12.83 -23.39 2.77
CA VAL A 322 -13.51 -22.91 1.55
C VAL A 322 -14.04 -21.48 1.76
N GLY A 323 -14.61 -21.20 2.93
CA GLY A 323 -15.06 -19.87 3.31
C GLY A 323 -13.96 -18.82 3.42
N VAL A 324 -12.77 -19.21 3.88
CA VAL A 324 -11.60 -18.32 3.92
C VAL A 324 -11.14 -17.98 2.50
N THR A 325 -11.14 -18.95 1.59
CA THR A 325 -10.69 -18.82 0.20
C THR A 325 -11.81 -18.38 -0.76
N SER A 326 -12.98 -18.00 -0.23
CA SER A 326 -14.18 -17.76 -1.04
C SER A 326 -13.98 -16.65 -2.08
N TYR A 327 -13.10 -15.68 -1.82
CA TYR A 327 -12.82 -14.59 -2.76
C TYR A 327 -12.05 -15.08 -3.99
N SER A 328 -10.97 -15.86 -3.80
CA SER A 328 -10.28 -16.54 -4.90
C SER A 328 -11.23 -17.46 -5.68
N ILE A 329 -12.04 -18.28 -4.99
CA ILE A 329 -13.02 -19.16 -5.64
C ILE A 329 -13.99 -18.33 -6.50
N TYR A 330 -14.51 -17.24 -5.94
CA TYR A 330 -15.42 -16.36 -6.64
C TYR A 330 -14.81 -15.75 -7.92
N LEU A 331 -13.53 -15.37 -7.91
CA LEU A 331 -12.90 -14.79 -9.09
C LEU A 331 -12.48 -15.84 -10.14
N LEU A 332 -12.04 -17.02 -9.69
CA LEU A 332 -11.41 -18.01 -10.58
C LEU A 332 -12.39 -19.01 -11.19
N HIS A 333 -13.53 -19.30 -10.54
CA HIS A 333 -14.41 -20.40 -10.98
C HIS A 333 -14.92 -20.22 -12.41
N MET A 334 -15.25 -19.00 -12.85
CA MET A 334 -15.64 -18.74 -14.25
C MET A 334 -14.52 -19.03 -15.23
N GLY A 335 -13.28 -18.62 -14.94
CA GLY A 335 -12.14 -18.93 -15.81
C GLY A 335 -11.91 -20.44 -15.92
N VAL A 336 -12.05 -21.18 -14.81
CA VAL A 336 -11.95 -22.65 -14.81
C VAL A 336 -13.10 -23.30 -15.58
N ILE A 337 -14.33 -22.83 -15.41
CA ILE A 337 -15.50 -23.35 -16.15
C ILE A 337 -15.32 -23.12 -17.65
N LEU A 338 -14.85 -21.93 -18.07
CA LEU A 338 -14.57 -21.65 -19.48
C LEU A 338 -13.44 -22.54 -20.03
N MET A 339 -12.39 -22.79 -19.25
CA MET A 339 -11.30 -23.69 -19.63
C MET A 339 -11.78 -25.14 -19.79
N LEU A 340 -12.72 -25.57 -18.95
CA LEU A 340 -13.29 -26.93 -18.97
C LEU A 340 -14.57 -27.02 -19.81
N LEU A 341 -14.97 -25.95 -20.50
CA LEU A 341 -16.24 -25.88 -21.21
C LEU A 341 -16.42 -27.01 -22.24
N PRO A 342 -15.43 -27.38 -23.07
CA PRO A 342 -15.60 -28.50 -24.00
C PRO A 342 -15.95 -29.82 -23.31
N MET A 343 -15.30 -30.12 -22.18
CA MET A 343 -15.58 -31.31 -21.36
C MET A 343 -16.97 -31.25 -20.74
N LEU A 344 -17.39 -30.06 -20.28
CA LEU A 344 -18.72 -29.85 -19.67
C LEU A 344 -19.86 -29.99 -20.71
N GLU A 345 -19.65 -29.49 -21.93
CA GLU A 345 -20.61 -29.65 -23.03
C GLU A 345 -20.78 -31.11 -23.47
N GLU A 346 -19.68 -31.87 -23.51
CA GLU A 346 -19.71 -33.32 -23.74
C GLU A 346 -20.45 -34.04 -22.61
N ALA A 347 -20.15 -33.67 -21.36
CA ALA A 347 -20.80 -34.24 -20.19
C ALA A 347 -22.32 -34.07 -20.20
N GLY A 348 -22.82 -32.89 -20.60
CA GLY A 348 -24.26 -32.62 -20.67
C GLY A 348 -25.06 -33.55 -21.60
N ARG A 349 -24.39 -34.23 -22.55
CA ARG A 349 -25.00 -35.20 -23.48
C ARG A 349 -24.68 -36.66 -23.14
N ALA A 350 -23.83 -36.87 -22.14
CA ALA A 350 -23.33 -38.18 -21.75
C ALA A 350 -24.14 -38.80 -20.59
N ALA A 351 -23.76 -40.03 -20.21
CA ALA A 351 -24.34 -40.74 -19.08
C ALA A 351 -24.12 -40.00 -17.74
N TRP A 352 -25.03 -40.22 -16.79
CA TRP A 352 -25.07 -39.52 -15.50
C TRP A 352 -23.76 -39.60 -14.70
N TRP A 353 -22.99 -40.69 -14.81
CA TRP A 353 -21.71 -40.82 -14.11
C TRP A 353 -20.63 -39.89 -14.68
N TRP A 354 -20.65 -39.62 -15.99
CA TRP A 354 -19.74 -38.66 -16.62
C TRP A 354 -20.14 -37.23 -16.28
N GLN A 355 -21.44 -36.96 -16.16
CA GLN A 355 -21.95 -35.69 -15.62
C GLN A 355 -21.42 -35.42 -14.20
N VAL A 356 -21.51 -36.41 -13.32
CA VAL A 356 -20.98 -36.32 -11.96
C VAL A 356 -19.46 -36.17 -11.95
N ALA A 357 -18.73 -36.91 -12.80
CA ALA A 357 -17.28 -36.82 -12.92
C ALA A 357 -16.83 -35.43 -13.41
N ALA A 358 -17.46 -34.90 -14.46
CA ALA A 358 -17.19 -33.57 -14.99
C ALA A 358 -17.51 -32.46 -13.99
N PHE A 359 -18.62 -32.58 -13.25
CA PHE A 359 -18.95 -31.69 -12.14
C PHE A 359 -17.87 -31.72 -11.05
N ALA A 360 -17.46 -32.92 -10.63
CA ALA A 360 -16.41 -33.09 -9.62
C ALA A 360 -15.05 -32.54 -10.09
N ALA A 361 -14.73 -32.68 -11.38
CA ALA A 361 -13.51 -32.17 -11.98
C ALA A 361 -13.40 -30.63 -11.86
N VAL A 362 -14.51 -29.90 -12.03
CA VAL A 362 -14.51 -28.44 -11.81
C VAL A 362 -14.08 -28.12 -10.38
N PHE A 363 -14.65 -28.78 -9.36
CA PHE A 363 -14.26 -28.55 -7.97
C PHE A 363 -12.83 -29.02 -7.66
N ALA A 364 -12.39 -30.12 -8.29
CA ALA A 364 -11.03 -30.63 -8.17
C ALA A 364 -9.98 -29.65 -8.72
N VAL A 365 -10.36 -28.75 -9.64
CA VAL A 365 -9.47 -27.68 -10.15
C VAL A 365 -9.68 -26.37 -9.39
N VAL A 366 -10.94 -25.92 -9.24
CA VAL A 366 -11.28 -24.62 -8.63
C VAL A 366 -10.80 -24.54 -7.18
N LEU A 367 -10.98 -25.59 -6.37
CA LEU A 367 -10.62 -25.52 -4.95
C LEU A 367 -9.10 -25.45 -4.74
N PRO A 368 -8.26 -26.31 -5.35
CA PRO A 368 -6.80 -26.22 -5.19
C PRO A 368 -6.21 -24.93 -5.76
N ILE A 369 -6.60 -24.51 -6.97
CA ILE A 369 -6.06 -23.27 -7.57
C ILE A 369 -6.44 -22.04 -6.75
N SER A 370 -7.65 -22.00 -6.19
CA SER A 370 -8.09 -20.92 -5.31
C SER A 370 -7.37 -20.94 -3.97
N TYR A 371 -7.10 -22.12 -3.42
CA TYR A 371 -6.33 -22.26 -2.19
C TYR A 371 -4.89 -21.76 -2.37
N LEU A 372 -4.25 -22.16 -3.47
CA LEU A 372 -2.91 -21.72 -3.82
C LEU A 372 -2.87 -20.21 -4.06
N SER A 373 -3.82 -19.68 -4.83
CA SER A 373 -3.93 -18.24 -5.11
C SER A 373 -4.13 -17.42 -3.84
N HIS A 374 -4.99 -17.88 -2.91
CA HIS A 374 -5.15 -17.25 -1.62
C HIS A 374 -3.81 -17.22 -0.83
N ARG A 375 -3.02 -18.29 -0.85
CA ARG A 375 -1.73 -18.34 -0.15
C ARG A 375 -0.62 -17.52 -0.82
N LEU A 376 -0.55 -17.51 -2.14
CA LEU A 376 0.54 -16.89 -2.90
C LEU A 376 0.26 -15.41 -3.25
N VAL A 377 -0.99 -15.00 -3.30
CA VAL A 377 -1.37 -13.65 -3.75
C VAL A 377 -2.13 -12.89 -2.66
N GLU A 378 -3.26 -13.43 -2.17
CA GLU A 378 -4.10 -12.70 -1.20
C GLU A 378 -3.37 -12.48 0.14
N VAL A 379 -2.81 -13.54 0.73
CA VAL A 379 -2.15 -13.45 2.04
C VAL A 379 -0.93 -12.53 2.01
N PRO A 380 -0.02 -12.60 1.02
CA PRO A 380 1.08 -11.65 0.88
C PRO A 380 0.59 -10.21 0.65
N GLY A 381 -0.40 -10.00 -0.21
CA GLY A 381 -1.01 -8.69 -0.43
C GLY A 381 -1.57 -8.08 0.87
N GLN A 382 -2.31 -8.86 1.64
CA GLN A 382 -2.83 -8.42 2.93
C GLN A 382 -1.73 -8.15 3.98
N ARG A 383 -0.64 -8.94 3.98
CA ARG A 383 0.53 -8.70 4.85
C ARG A 383 1.23 -7.39 4.49
N LEU A 384 1.43 -7.14 3.19
CA LEU A 384 2.00 -5.90 2.68
C LEU A 384 1.14 -4.69 3.10
N GLY A 385 -0.17 -4.75 2.92
CA GLY A 385 -1.07 -3.67 3.36
C GLY A 385 -1.00 -3.38 4.86
N ARG A 386 -0.87 -4.42 5.71
CA ARG A 386 -0.69 -4.26 7.16
C ARG A 386 0.66 -3.62 7.49
N ALA A 387 1.74 -4.08 6.86
CA ALA A 387 3.08 -3.55 7.08
C ALA A 387 3.16 -2.06 6.67
N LEU A 388 2.61 -1.70 5.50
CA LEU A 388 2.55 -0.32 5.02
C LEU A 388 1.72 0.57 5.96
N TRP A 389 0.58 0.09 6.46
CA TRP A 389 -0.22 0.87 7.41
C TRP A 389 0.48 1.06 8.77
N GLN A 390 1.14 0.02 9.29
CA GLN A 390 1.91 0.14 10.54
C GLN A 390 3.04 1.16 10.42
N ARG A 391 3.65 1.25 9.24
CA ARG A 391 4.78 2.14 8.99
C ARG A 391 4.38 3.58 8.68
N TYR A 392 3.23 3.79 8.01
CA TYR A 392 2.87 5.10 7.43
C TYR A 392 1.49 5.62 7.80
N GLY A 393 0.62 4.76 8.32
CA GLY A 393 -0.80 5.07 8.52
C GLY A 393 -1.13 5.69 9.87
N THR A 394 -0.26 5.58 10.86
CA THR A 394 -0.40 6.28 12.13
C THR A 394 0.24 7.66 12.01
N PRO A 395 -0.53 8.77 12.12
CA PRO A 395 0.06 10.06 12.41
C PRO A 395 0.76 9.90 13.77
N ARG A 396 2.08 9.79 13.76
CA ARG A 396 2.85 9.97 14.99
C ARG A 396 2.59 11.41 15.42
N PRO A 397 2.32 11.68 16.72
CA PRO A 397 2.25 13.06 17.18
C PRO A 397 3.45 13.81 16.62
N PRO A 398 3.27 15.06 16.15
CA PRO A 398 4.43 15.87 15.78
C PRO A 398 5.43 15.71 16.91
N ALA A 399 6.67 15.38 16.57
CA ALA A 399 7.74 15.38 17.56
C ALA A 399 7.56 16.68 18.32
N ALA A 400 7.21 16.58 19.60
CA ALA A 400 7.03 17.76 20.42
C ALA A 400 8.27 18.58 20.14
N GLN A 401 8.07 19.81 19.66
CA GLN A 401 9.12 20.81 19.67
C GLN A 401 9.44 20.94 21.15
N ALA A 402 10.35 20.10 21.63
CA ALA A 402 10.89 20.25 22.96
C ALA A 402 11.55 21.60 22.89
N GLU A 403 11.01 22.55 23.65
CA GLU A 403 11.72 23.79 23.91
C GLU A 403 13.15 23.41 24.31
N PRO A 404 14.16 24.04 23.70
CA PRO A 404 15.53 23.71 24.02
C PRO A 404 15.72 23.94 25.51
N ALA A 405 16.04 22.87 26.25
CA ALA A 405 16.59 23.05 27.58
C ALA A 405 17.85 23.90 27.43
N PRO A 406 18.09 24.88 28.31
CA PRO A 406 19.27 25.73 28.22
C PRO A 406 20.51 24.84 28.20
N ALA A 407 21.34 25.03 27.16
CA ALA A 407 22.66 24.42 27.10
C ALA A 407 23.45 24.94 28.30
N THR A 408 23.53 24.14 29.35
CA THR A 408 24.56 24.34 30.37
C THR A 408 25.81 23.68 29.80
N ASP A 409 26.76 24.50 29.36
CA ASP A 409 28.13 24.08 29.09
C ASP A 409 28.67 23.44 30.36
N ASP A 410 28.70 22.11 30.40
CA ASP A 410 29.71 21.42 31.17
C ASP A 410 30.95 21.29 30.27
N PRO A 411 31.96 22.16 30.46
CA PRO A 411 33.19 22.14 29.66
C PRO A 411 34.01 20.84 29.84
N ASP A 412 33.66 19.96 30.79
CA ASP A 412 34.47 18.79 31.11
C ASP A 412 34.20 17.55 30.21
N THR A 413 33.18 17.55 29.35
CA THR A 413 33.01 16.41 28.42
C THR A 413 34.07 16.44 27.33
N ARG A 414 35.00 15.48 27.41
CA ARG A 414 36.11 15.35 26.46
C ARG A 414 35.61 14.74 25.16
N VAL A 415 35.71 15.48 24.06
CA VAL A 415 35.31 15.00 22.73
C VAL A 415 36.55 14.71 21.90
N SER A 416 36.69 13.47 21.45
CA SER A 416 37.70 13.06 20.47
C SER A 416 37.12 13.17 19.07
N VAL A 417 37.68 14.04 18.23
CA VAL A 417 37.26 14.18 16.84
C VAL A 417 38.08 13.24 15.97
N ILE A 418 37.42 12.33 15.25
CA ILE A 418 38.04 11.30 14.42
C ILE A 418 37.72 11.59 12.96
N ILE A 419 38.76 11.75 12.14
CA ILE A 419 38.68 12.15 10.74
C ILE A 419 39.31 11.05 9.87
N PRO A 420 38.53 10.12 9.29
CA PRO A 420 39.06 9.21 8.28
C PRO A 420 39.36 10.00 6.99
N ASN A 421 40.53 9.77 6.40
CA ASN A 421 41.02 10.50 5.24
C ASN A 421 41.65 9.56 4.21
N TYR A 422 41.21 9.67 2.95
CA TYR A 422 41.86 9.02 1.80
C TYR A 422 41.75 9.90 0.56
N ASN A 423 42.87 10.48 0.11
CA ASN A 423 42.96 11.34 -1.06
C ASN A 423 41.98 12.53 -1.04
N LYS A 424 41.97 13.29 0.06
CA LYS A 424 41.05 14.43 0.29
C LYS A 424 41.80 15.74 0.53
N ALA A 425 42.95 15.94 -0.12
CA ALA A 425 43.74 17.17 0.02
C ALA A 425 42.94 18.45 -0.32
N LYS A 426 41.95 18.37 -1.23
CA LYS A 426 41.06 19.49 -1.58
C LYS A 426 40.29 20.02 -0.36
N THR A 427 39.83 19.15 0.53
CA THR A 427 38.84 19.48 1.56
C THR A 427 39.39 19.39 2.98
N LEU A 428 40.43 18.59 3.22
CA LEU A 428 40.95 18.28 4.55
C LEU A 428 41.32 19.54 5.36
N ARG A 429 41.90 20.55 4.73
CA ARG A 429 42.23 21.82 5.42
C ARG A 429 40.97 22.50 5.96
N ALA A 430 39.95 22.66 5.13
CA ALA A 430 38.69 23.28 5.54
C ALA A 430 37.98 22.48 6.65
N CYS A 431 38.07 21.15 6.58
CA CYS A 431 37.59 20.24 7.64
C CYS A 431 38.31 20.53 8.96
N LEU A 432 39.65 20.48 8.98
CA LEU A 432 40.46 20.72 10.18
C LEU A 432 40.24 22.13 10.75
N GLU A 433 40.25 23.17 9.90
CA GLU A 433 39.98 24.55 10.32
C GLU A 433 38.58 24.71 10.95
N SER A 434 37.58 23.95 10.49
CA SER A 434 36.24 23.98 11.08
C SER A 434 36.18 23.27 12.43
N VAL A 435 36.95 22.20 12.61
CA VAL A 435 37.06 21.43 13.85
C VAL A 435 37.74 22.26 14.95
N TYR A 436 38.83 22.98 14.62
CA TYR A 436 39.50 23.84 15.60
C TYR A 436 38.75 25.16 15.90
N ARG A 437 37.70 25.49 15.14
CA ARG A 437 36.82 26.64 15.38
C ARG A 437 35.53 26.28 16.14
N GLN A 438 35.40 25.06 16.63
CA GLN A 438 34.22 24.64 17.39
C GLN A 438 34.12 25.41 18.72
N GLY A 439 32.92 25.85 19.06
CA GLY A 439 32.62 26.49 20.35
C GLY A 439 32.82 25.56 21.55
N HIS A 440 32.73 24.24 21.33
CA HIS A 440 33.21 23.21 22.25
C HIS A 440 34.55 22.68 21.71
N PRO A 441 35.70 23.14 22.23
CA PRO A 441 37.00 22.76 21.70
C PRO A 441 37.18 21.23 21.72
N PRO A 442 37.73 20.62 20.67
CA PRO A 442 38.04 19.20 20.68
C PRO A 442 39.08 18.92 21.78
N PHE A 443 38.87 17.86 22.56
CA PHE A 443 39.87 17.39 23.53
C PHE A 443 41.10 16.83 22.82
N GLU A 444 40.87 16.13 21.71
CA GLU A 444 41.90 15.70 20.78
C GLU A 444 41.32 15.56 19.37
N VAL A 445 42.18 15.71 18.36
CA VAL A 445 41.84 15.52 16.95
C VAL A 445 42.73 14.42 16.39
N ILE A 446 42.12 13.40 15.79
CA ILE A 446 42.79 12.22 15.25
C ILE A 446 42.47 12.13 13.76
N VAL A 447 43.48 12.31 12.92
CA VAL A 447 43.37 12.12 11.48
C VAL A 447 43.89 10.73 11.15
N VAL A 448 43.06 9.91 10.52
CA VAL A 448 43.44 8.56 10.11
C VAL A 448 43.62 8.54 8.60
N ASP A 449 44.87 8.52 8.16
CA ASP A 449 45.24 8.49 6.74
C ASP A 449 45.27 7.05 6.20
N ASP A 450 44.31 6.70 5.36
CA ASP A 450 44.13 5.36 4.78
C ASP A 450 45.00 5.14 3.52
N ALA A 451 46.28 5.53 3.63
CA ALA A 451 47.31 5.50 2.59
C ALA A 451 47.08 6.50 1.43
N SER A 452 46.89 7.79 1.74
CA SER A 452 46.73 8.82 0.70
C SER A 452 48.02 9.01 -0.11
N THR A 453 47.84 9.27 -1.40
CA THR A 453 48.91 9.56 -2.38
C THR A 453 48.93 11.02 -2.82
N ASP A 454 48.05 11.86 -2.25
CA ASP A 454 47.98 13.30 -2.50
C ASP A 454 48.61 14.13 -1.36
N GLY A 455 48.36 15.44 -1.35
CA GLY A 455 48.87 16.35 -0.33
C GLY A 455 48.26 16.20 1.07
N SER A 456 47.38 15.21 1.32
CA SER A 456 46.64 15.11 2.60
C SER A 456 47.55 15.01 3.82
N ARG A 457 48.63 14.22 3.76
CA ARG A 457 49.57 14.04 4.88
C ARG A 457 50.30 15.33 5.24
N ALA A 458 50.69 16.11 4.23
CA ALA A 458 51.32 17.40 4.44
C ALA A 458 50.35 18.37 5.12
N ILE A 459 49.10 18.43 4.64
CA ILE A 459 48.06 19.26 5.26
C ILE A 459 47.81 18.85 6.71
N ALA A 460 47.67 17.56 7.01
CA ALA A 460 47.45 17.09 8.38
C ALA A 460 48.59 17.48 9.33
N ALA A 461 49.85 17.46 8.86
CA ALA A 461 51.03 17.82 9.66
C ALA A 461 51.08 19.31 10.04
N GLU A 462 50.31 20.17 9.37
CA GLU A 462 50.22 21.59 9.70
C GLU A 462 49.30 21.88 10.90
N PHE A 463 48.50 20.90 11.33
CA PHE A 463 47.56 21.05 12.43
C PHE A 463 48.01 20.24 13.66
N PRO A 464 47.65 20.64 14.88
CA PRO A 464 48.01 19.94 16.12
C PRO A 464 47.14 18.68 16.33
N CYS A 465 47.11 17.79 15.33
CA CYS A 465 46.36 16.54 15.35
C CYS A 465 47.29 15.32 15.49
N ARG A 466 46.72 14.22 15.98
CA ARG A 466 47.38 12.91 15.96
C ARG A 466 47.15 12.25 14.60
N LEU A 467 48.20 12.07 13.82
CA LEU A 467 48.13 11.36 12.54
C LEU A 467 48.34 9.85 12.74
N VAL A 468 47.36 9.04 12.35
CA VAL A 468 47.46 7.57 12.26
C VAL A 468 47.48 7.21 10.78
N ALA A 469 48.65 6.89 10.24
CA ALA A 469 48.80 6.57 8.82
C ALA A 469 48.91 5.06 8.59
N PHE A 470 48.18 4.56 7.59
CA PHE A 470 48.33 3.19 7.10
C PHE A 470 49.32 3.12 5.94
N GLU A 471 49.96 1.96 5.81
CA GLU A 471 50.85 1.64 4.68
C GLU A 471 50.07 1.28 3.41
N ALA A 472 48.86 0.75 3.56
CA ALA A 472 47.98 0.36 2.46
C ALA A 472 46.53 0.72 2.77
N ASN A 473 45.73 0.93 1.72
CA ASN A 473 44.31 1.25 1.84
C ASN A 473 43.52 0.05 2.42
N ARG A 474 42.98 0.24 3.62
CA ARG A 474 42.18 -0.74 4.38
C ARG A 474 40.69 -0.39 4.39
N GLY A 475 40.30 0.80 3.93
CA GLY A 475 38.93 1.26 3.84
C GLY A 475 38.44 2.00 5.08
N VAL A 476 37.30 2.70 4.91
CA VAL A 476 36.74 3.63 5.91
C VAL A 476 36.45 2.97 7.27
N SER A 477 35.99 1.71 7.28
CA SER A 477 35.72 0.95 8.51
C SER A 477 36.98 0.79 9.38
N ALA A 478 38.09 0.38 8.76
CA ALA A 478 39.36 0.23 9.45
C ALA A 478 39.92 1.58 9.91
N ALA A 479 39.76 2.63 9.10
CA ALA A 479 40.18 3.97 9.46
C ALA A 479 39.41 4.50 10.69
N ARG A 480 38.07 4.39 10.71
CA ARG A 480 37.25 4.81 11.86
C ARG A 480 37.56 4.00 13.12
N ASN A 481 37.76 2.68 13.00
CA ASN A 481 38.15 1.83 14.13
C ASN A 481 39.53 2.22 14.70
N ALA A 482 40.52 2.46 13.85
CA ALA A 482 41.85 2.86 14.30
C ALA A 482 41.83 4.24 14.99
N GLY A 483 41.03 5.18 14.47
CA GLY A 483 40.80 6.46 15.12
C GLY A 483 40.13 6.33 16.48
N ALA A 484 39.09 5.48 16.59
CA ALA A 484 38.40 5.21 17.84
C ALA A 484 39.32 4.52 18.87
N ALA A 485 40.18 3.61 18.43
CA ALA A 485 41.17 2.95 19.29
C ALA A 485 42.28 3.90 19.79
N ALA A 486 42.62 4.91 18.99
CA ALA A 486 43.58 5.95 19.37
C ALA A 486 42.98 7.03 20.29
N ALA A 487 41.66 7.12 20.37
CA ALA A 487 40.94 8.14 21.11
C ALA A 487 40.82 7.82 22.62
N THR A 488 40.87 8.87 23.45
CA THR A 488 40.78 8.85 24.92
C THR A 488 39.67 9.77 25.51
N GLY A 489 38.97 10.57 24.71
CA GLY A 489 37.81 11.38 25.13
C GLY A 489 36.47 10.62 25.29
N ASP A 490 35.61 11.06 26.20
CA ASP A 490 34.38 10.37 26.62
C ASP A 490 33.33 10.21 25.50
N VAL A 491 33.36 11.12 24.51
CA VAL A 491 32.53 11.08 23.31
C VAL A 491 33.42 11.01 22.08
N LEU A 492 33.09 10.10 21.16
CA LEU A 492 33.72 9.99 19.84
C LEU A 492 32.88 10.78 18.83
N PHE A 493 33.46 11.78 18.19
CA PHE A 493 32.83 12.54 17.12
C PHE A 493 33.49 12.21 15.79
N PHE A 494 32.78 11.47 14.94
CA PHE A 494 33.24 11.11 13.59
C PHE A 494 32.82 12.20 12.60
N VAL A 495 33.78 12.68 11.82
CA VAL A 495 33.52 13.62 10.71
C VAL A 495 34.34 13.20 9.49
N ASP A 496 33.70 13.12 8.32
CA ASP A 496 34.44 12.78 7.09
C ASP A 496 35.29 13.99 6.64
N SER A 497 36.46 13.72 6.04
CA SER A 497 37.45 14.74 5.65
C SER A 497 36.99 15.72 4.56
N ASP A 498 35.81 15.50 3.97
CA ASP A 498 35.14 16.37 2.99
C ASP A 498 34.03 17.23 3.58
N ILE A 499 33.99 17.36 4.91
CA ILE A 499 32.99 18.14 5.63
C ILE A 499 33.64 19.25 6.46
N ALA A 500 33.11 20.46 6.34
CA ALA A 500 33.39 21.56 7.27
C ALA A 500 32.22 21.76 8.22
N LEU A 501 32.45 21.60 9.53
CA LEU A 501 31.44 21.72 10.57
C LEU A 501 30.98 23.18 10.77
N ALA A 502 29.69 23.36 11.08
CA ALA A 502 29.21 24.60 11.68
C ALA A 502 29.85 24.80 13.06
N THR A 503 30.05 26.04 13.50
CA THR A 503 30.82 26.39 14.71
C THR A 503 30.26 25.80 16.01
N ASP A 504 28.97 25.48 16.05
CA ASP A 504 28.25 24.94 17.21
C ASP A 504 27.93 23.45 17.07
N ALA A 505 28.38 22.78 16.00
CA ALA A 505 28.02 21.39 15.68
C ALA A 505 28.40 20.40 16.79
N VAL A 506 29.64 20.48 17.30
CA VAL A 506 30.10 19.59 18.38
C VAL A 506 29.35 19.88 19.69
N ALA A 507 29.18 21.15 20.04
CA ALA A 507 28.45 21.57 21.24
C ALA A 507 26.99 21.09 21.21
N ASN A 508 26.31 21.25 20.08
CA ASN A 508 24.94 20.77 19.88
C ASN A 508 24.86 19.24 19.97
N ALA A 509 25.82 18.50 19.41
CA ALA A 509 25.82 17.05 19.48
C ALA A 509 25.97 16.54 20.93
N VAL A 510 26.90 17.14 21.69
CA VAL A 510 27.09 16.82 23.12
C VAL A 510 25.84 17.16 23.92
N GLY A 511 25.25 18.34 23.71
CA GLY A 511 24.01 18.75 24.37
C GLY A 511 22.86 17.76 24.11
N LEU A 512 22.69 17.33 22.86
CA LEU A 512 21.67 16.35 22.49
C LEU A 512 21.90 14.98 23.12
N LEU A 513 23.15 14.52 23.26
CA LEU A 513 23.47 13.28 23.97
C LEU A 513 23.12 13.38 25.47
N ARG A 514 23.31 14.55 26.08
CA ARG A 514 23.01 14.79 27.51
C ARG A 514 21.52 14.88 27.81
N GLU A 515 20.73 15.48 26.92
CA GLU A 515 19.28 15.64 27.11
C GLU A 515 18.57 14.31 27.40
N ARG A 516 19.06 13.21 26.82
CA ARG A 516 18.39 11.91 26.79
C ARG A 516 19.41 10.77 26.79
N PRO A 517 19.59 10.04 27.92
CA PRO A 517 20.55 8.93 28.00
C PRO A 517 20.29 7.76 27.05
N ASP A 518 19.06 7.64 26.51
CA ASP A 518 18.70 6.66 25.49
C ASP A 518 19.20 7.06 24.09
N ARG A 519 19.66 8.29 23.85
CA ARG A 519 20.31 8.65 22.58
C ARG A 519 21.73 8.09 22.56
N GLY A 520 21.88 6.88 22.04
CA GLY A 520 23.19 6.24 21.90
C GLY A 520 24.00 6.78 20.73
N VAL A 521 23.34 7.39 19.74
CA VAL A 521 23.99 8.03 18.58
C VAL A 521 23.26 9.32 18.25
N VAL A 522 24.01 10.41 18.08
CA VAL A 522 23.51 11.69 17.55
C VAL A 522 24.23 11.98 16.25
N GLN A 523 23.47 12.19 15.17
CA GLN A 523 24.01 12.48 13.85
C GLN A 523 23.44 13.78 13.28
N GLY A 524 24.28 14.50 12.57
CA GLY A 524 23.95 15.76 11.93
C GLY A 524 23.37 15.63 10.53
N ILE A 525 23.04 16.78 9.97
CA ILE A 525 22.60 16.94 8.58
C ILE A 525 23.54 17.88 7.85
N TYR A 526 23.59 17.77 6.53
CA TYR A 526 24.32 18.73 5.72
C TYR A 526 23.57 20.04 5.61
N GLU A 527 24.29 21.15 5.49
CA GLU A 527 23.69 22.43 5.10
C GLU A 527 23.21 22.40 3.64
N ALA A 528 22.31 23.32 3.30
CA ALA A 528 21.79 23.45 1.93
C ALA A 528 22.83 23.97 0.93
N GLN A 529 23.95 24.51 1.43
CA GLN A 529 25.06 25.02 0.63
C GLN A 529 26.24 24.04 0.67
N PRO A 530 26.82 23.68 -0.48
CA PRO A 530 28.01 22.82 -0.52
C PRO A 530 29.22 23.54 0.07
N LEU A 531 30.26 22.78 0.43
CA LEU A 531 31.52 23.33 0.93
C LEU A 531 32.24 24.12 -0.18
N PHE A 532 32.36 23.52 -1.35
CA PHE A 532 32.83 24.17 -2.56
C PHE A 532 31.74 24.06 -3.63
N PRO A 533 31.30 25.14 -4.27
CA PRO A 533 30.24 25.08 -5.28
C PRO A 533 30.81 24.63 -6.64
N ASP A 534 30.94 23.33 -6.86
CA ASP A 534 31.58 22.78 -8.06
C ASP A 534 30.63 22.64 -9.26
N GLY A 535 29.32 22.52 -9.03
CA GLY A 535 28.38 22.43 -10.13
C GLY A 535 26.90 22.19 -9.78
N PRO A 536 26.03 22.12 -10.80
CA PRO A 536 24.60 21.94 -10.61
C PRO A 536 24.20 20.55 -10.10
N VAL A 537 25.00 19.50 -10.39
CA VAL A 537 24.76 18.14 -9.89
C VAL A 537 25.00 18.08 -8.38
N GLU A 538 26.10 18.66 -7.92
CA GLU A 538 26.39 18.78 -6.49
C GLU A 538 25.31 19.61 -5.79
N ALA A 539 24.97 20.79 -6.32
CA ALA A 539 23.89 21.61 -5.78
C ALA A 539 22.55 20.85 -5.68
N TYR A 540 22.25 20.00 -6.66
CA TYR A 540 21.08 19.11 -6.63
C TYR A 540 21.17 18.09 -5.49
N LYS A 541 22.31 17.38 -5.37
CA LYS A 541 22.54 16.36 -4.35
C LYS A 541 22.48 16.97 -2.95
N THR A 542 23.22 18.04 -2.70
CA THR A 542 23.26 18.75 -1.40
C THR A 542 21.87 19.21 -0.97
N LEU A 543 21.10 19.83 -1.86
CA LEU A 543 19.73 20.29 -1.52
C LEU A 543 18.78 19.13 -1.24
N PHE A 544 18.85 18.06 -2.03
CA PHE A 544 18.01 16.89 -1.82
C PHE A 544 18.33 16.20 -0.49
N GLU A 545 19.62 15.99 -0.21
CA GLU A 545 20.07 15.39 1.04
C GLU A 545 19.74 16.27 2.25
N HIS A 546 19.96 17.58 2.17
CA HIS A 546 19.55 18.52 3.22
C HIS A 546 18.05 18.40 3.51
N TYR A 547 17.21 18.51 2.48
CA TYR A 547 15.75 18.42 2.64
C TYR A 547 15.30 17.08 3.23
N TRP A 548 15.85 15.98 2.73
CA TRP A 548 15.49 14.64 3.19
C TRP A 548 15.91 14.40 4.65
N ARG A 549 17.14 14.80 5.01
CA ARG A 549 17.67 14.65 6.38
C ARG A 549 16.93 15.56 7.36
N GLN A 550 16.69 16.82 6.99
CA GLN A 550 15.91 17.76 7.82
C GLN A 550 14.50 17.21 8.10
N ARG A 551 13.83 16.66 7.07
CA ARG A 551 12.52 16.03 7.24
C ARG A 551 12.57 14.77 8.11
N SER A 552 13.72 14.10 8.12
CA SER A 552 13.98 12.89 8.90
C SER A 552 14.46 13.17 10.34
N ALA A 553 14.60 14.44 10.73
CA ALA A 553 15.00 14.83 12.07
C ALA A 553 14.14 14.17 13.16
N GLY A 554 14.81 13.67 14.20
CA GLY A 554 14.27 12.78 15.23
C GLY A 554 14.89 11.38 15.19
N VAL A 555 14.16 10.38 15.66
CA VAL A 555 14.65 8.99 15.67
C VAL A 555 14.64 8.40 14.26
N VAL A 556 15.76 7.81 13.87
CA VAL A 556 15.94 7.12 12.58
C VAL A 556 16.47 5.69 12.77
N ASP A 557 16.42 4.88 11.72
CA ASP A 557 16.84 3.46 11.77
C ASP A 557 18.27 3.22 11.31
N ALA A 558 18.86 4.18 10.62
CA ALA A 558 20.20 4.08 10.03
C ALA A 558 21.12 5.15 10.60
N THR A 559 22.33 4.73 10.92
CA THR A 559 23.46 5.60 11.26
C THR A 559 24.16 6.05 9.98
N LEU A 560 24.66 7.28 10.01
CA LEU A 560 25.39 7.96 8.94
C LEU A 560 26.62 8.59 9.61
N PHE A 561 27.78 7.96 9.50
CA PHE A 561 28.97 8.33 10.29
C PHE A 561 29.80 9.48 9.70
N ALA A 562 29.12 10.44 9.06
CA ALA A 562 29.73 11.61 8.41
C ALA A 562 29.75 12.87 9.30
N LEU A 563 28.81 13.01 10.24
CA LEU A 563 28.78 14.04 11.30
C LEU A 563 28.12 13.45 12.54
N THR A 564 28.83 12.57 13.26
CA THR A 564 28.17 11.71 14.24
C THR A 564 28.92 11.62 15.55
N ALA A 565 28.20 11.93 16.64
CA ALA A 565 28.66 11.76 18.01
C ALA A 565 28.11 10.47 18.62
N VAL A 566 28.99 9.68 19.23
CA VAL A 566 28.68 8.44 19.94
C VAL A 566 29.43 8.44 21.27
N PRO A 567 28.78 8.21 22.43
CA PRO A 567 29.51 8.00 23.68
C PRO A 567 30.45 6.79 23.55
N ARG A 568 31.71 6.89 24.00
CA ARG A 568 32.70 5.79 23.86
C ARG A 568 32.13 4.46 24.33
N ARG A 569 31.50 4.43 25.51
CA ARG A 569 30.87 3.23 26.09
C ARG A 569 29.87 2.54 25.15
N VAL A 570 29.14 3.31 24.35
CA VAL A 570 28.16 2.77 23.38
C VAL A 570 28.89 2.21 22.17
N PHE A 571 29.93 2.89 21.68
CA PHE A 571 30.75 2.41 20.57
C PHE A 571 31.46 1.08 20.91
N GLU A 572 32.03 0.99 22.11
CA GLU A 572 32.69 -0.22 22.63
C GLU A 572 31.71 -1.36 22.82
N GLU A 573 30.51 -1.09 23.34
CA GLU A 573 29.46 -2.10 23.49
C GLU A 573 29.02 -2.70 22.15
N VAL A 574 28.99 -1.88 21.08
CA VAL A 574 28.67 -2.35 19.73
C VAL A 574 29.83 -3.15 19.13
N GLY A 575 31.08 -2.82 19.47
CA GLY A 575 32.30 -3.48 19.00
C GLY A 575 32.88 -2.89 17.71
N GLY A 576 32.66 -1.59 17.46
CA GLY A 576 33.20 -0.90 16.27
C GLY A 576 32.59 -1.33 14.94
N PHE A 577 33.23 -0.97 13.82
CA PHE A 577 32.80 -1.30 12.45
C PHE A 577 33.38 -2.63 11.96
N ASP A 578 32.69 -3.34 11.06
CA ASP A 578 33.26 -4.50 10.36
C ASP A 578 34.25 -4.04 9.29
N GLU A 579 35.55 -4.25 9.53
CA GLU A 579 36.63 -3.86 8.61
C GLU A 579 36.58 -4.55 7.24
N LYS A 580 35.79 -5.63 7.09
CA LYS A 580 35.59 -6.28 5.78
C LYS A 580 34.65 -5.47 4.88
N MET A 581 33.87 -4.54 5.44
CA MET A 581 32.93 -3.71 4.70
C MET A 581 33.60 -2.43 4.21
N ARG A 582 33.44 -2.13 2.92
CA ARG A 582 33.89 -0.89 2.28
C ARG A 582 32.78 0.13 2.04
N ASP A 583 31.53 -0.31 2.16
CA ASP A 583 30.32 0.47 1.99
C ASP A 583 29.26 -0.08 2.95
N ALA A 584 28.36 0.79 3.41
CA ALA A 584 27.23 0.46 4.29
C ALA A 584 27.63 -0.09 5.67
N GLU A 585 28.88 0.10 6.08
CA GLU A 585 29.40 -0.20 7.41
C GLU A 585 28.67 0.58 8.50
N ASP A 586 28.23 1.80 8.17
CA ASP A 586 27.43 2.67 9.03
C ASP A 586 26.05 2.05 9.29
N ILE A 587 25.35 1.59 8.25
CA ILE A 587 24.05 0.92 8.38
C ILE A 587 24.19 -0.37 9.19
N GLU A 588 25.24 -1.16 8.93
CA GLU A 588 25.52 -2.40 9.65
C GLU A 588 25.75 -2.14 11.15
N PHE A 589 26.57 -1.14 11.50
CA PHE A 589 26.77 -0.70 12.88
C PHE A 589 25.43 -0.38 13.56
N GLY A 590 24.55 0.36 12.88
CA GLY A 590 23.21 0.70 13.37
C GLY A 590 22.32 -0.52 13.58
N THR A 591 22.55 -1.64 12.88
CA THR A 591 21.79 -2.88 13.08
C THR A 591 22.23 -3.65 14.33
N ARG A 592 23.51 -3.54 14.72
CA ARG A 592 24.06 -4.13 15.96
C ARG A 592 23.80 -3.29 17.20
N LEU A 593 23.52 -1.99 17.04
CA LEU A 593 23.21 -1.09 18.15
C LEU A 593 22.04 -1.64 19.01
N PRO A 594 22.21 -1.83 20.34
CA PRO A 594 21.16 -2.34 21.21
C PRO A 594 19.85 -1.56 21.11
N ALA A 595 18.71 -2.26 21.20
CA ALA A 595 17.37 -1.68 21.00
C ALA A 595 17.00 -0.56 22.00
N ARG A 596 17.71 -0.49 23.15
CA ARG A 596 17.53 0.57 24.15
C ARG A 596 18.12 1.92 23.74
N TYR A 597 18.98 1.93 22.71
CA TYR A 597 19.56 3.14 22.19
C TYR A 597 18.84 3.60 20.92
N ALA A 598 18.46 4.88 20.92
CA ALA A 598 17.97 5.60 19.76
C ALA A 598 19.14 6.16 18.92
N ILE A 599 18.94 6.19 17.61
CA ILE A 599 19.76 6.93 16.66
C ILE A 599 19.01 8.23 16.36
N TRP A 600 19.57 9.36 16.76
CA TRP A 600 18.91 10.66 16.68
C TRP A 600 19.54 11.52 15.59
N MET A 601 18.77 11.86 14.56
CA MET A 601 19.15 12.83 13.53
C MET A 601 18.71 14.23 13.95
N SER A 602 19.61 15.21 13.90
CA SER A 602 19.32 16.58 14.29
C SER A 602 19.77 17.59 13.24
N ASP A 603 18.91 18.56 13.00
CA ASP A 603 19.16 19.78 12.23
C ASP A 603 19.93 20.86 12.99
N ARG A 604 20.36 20.58 14.23
CA ARG A 604 21.25 21.45 15.03
C ARG A 604 22.72 21.09 14.86
N VAL A 605 23.03 19.87 14.42
CA VAL A 605 24.40 19.43 14.14
C VAL A 605 24.59 19.55 12.64
N LEU A 606 25.28 20.60 12.20
CA LEU A 606 25.37 20.99 10.79
C LEU A 606 26.81 20.96 10.28
N GLY A 607 26.94 20.72 8.97
CA GLY A 607 28.19 20.97 8.26
C GLY A 607 27.97 21.03 6.76
N ARG A 608 28.91 21.68 6.07
CA ARG A 608 28.94 21.79 4.61
C ARG A 608 29.79 20.67 4.05
N HIS A 609 29.26 19.96 3.07
CA HIS A 609 29.88 18.79 2.44
C HIS A 609 30.31 19.13 1.01
N ASP A 610 31.46 18.60 0.59
CA ASP A 610 31.94 18.58 -0.80
C ASP A 610 31.61 17.23 -1.43
N ASP A 611 30.72 17.22 -2.42
CA ASP A 611 30.19 15.98 -2.99
C ASP A 611 30.40 15.90 -4.51
N VAL A 612 30.03 14.75 -5.10
CA VAL A 612 30.15 14.48 -6.52
C VAL A 612 29.44 15.55 -7.37
N ASP A 613 30.21 16.18 -8.23
CA ASP A 613 29.84 17.28 -9.13
C ASP A 613 29.48 16.81 -10.56
N ARG A 614 29.79 15.55 -10.89
CA ARG A 614 29.59 14.97 -12.23
C ARG A 614 28.40 14.01 -12.29
N PHE A 615 27.65 14.12 -13.39
CA PHE A 615 26.41 13.35 -13.62
C PHE A 615 26.61 11.83 -13.59
N TRP A 616 27.54 11.28 -14.37
CA TRP A 616 27.70 9.82 -14.49
C TRP A 616 28.23 9.13 -13.22
N PRO A 617 29.25 9.69 -12.53
CA PRO A 617 29.65 9.18 -11.22
C PRO A 617 28.49 9.19 -10.21
N TYR A 618 27.72 10.28 -10.17
CA TYR A 618 26.56 10.41 -9.28
C TYR A 618 25.48 9.35 -9.55
N MET A 619 25.13 9.12 -10.82
CA MET A 619 24.16 8.06 -11.20
C MET A 619 24.67 6.66 -10.83
N SER A 620 25.96 6.40 -11.07
CA SER A 620 26.58 5.09 -10.81
C SER A 620 26.61 4.75 -9.32
N GLU A 621 26.97 5.73 -8.48
CA GLU A 621 26.93 5.63 -7.02
C GLU A 621 25.52 5.24 -6.53
N HIS A 622 24.49 5.92 -7.05
CA HIS A 622 23.11 5.63 -6.66
C HIS A 622 22.58 4.29 -7.14
N VAL A 623 22.95 3.84 -8.35
CA VAL A 623 22.59 2.48 -8.81
C VAL A 623 23.24 1.43 -7.92
N GLY A 624 24.51 1.61 -7.55
CA GLY A 624 25.23 0.72 -6.63
C GLY A 624 24.55 0.64 -5.26
N ARG A 625 24.28 1.79 -4.63
CA ARG A 625 23.56 1.87 -3.34
C ARG A 625 22.17 1.25 -3.43
N ALA A 626 21.40 1.58 -4.46
CA ALA A 626 20.05 1.06 -4.65
C ALA A 626 20.01 -0.45 -4.86
N ARG A 627 21.02 -1.03 -5.52
CA ARG A 627 21.17 -2.49 -5.66
C ARG A 627 21.31 -3.19 -4.31
N ASN A 628 22.07 -2.61 -3.39
CA ASN A 628 22.22 -3.16 -2.04
C ASN A 628 20.89 -3.10 -1.27
N TYR A 629 20.16 -1.99 -1.36
CA TYR A 629 18.81 -1.87 -0.77
C TYR A 629 17.83 -2.88 -1.35
N GLY A 630 17.79 -3.05 -2.68
CA GLY A 630 16.92 -4.02 -3.34
C GLY A 630 17.18 -5.47 -2.90
N ALA A 631 18.46 -5.83 -2.75
CA ALA A 631 18.86 -7.13 -2.24
C ALA A 631 18.43 -7.35 -0.78
N LEU A 632 18.59 -6.34 0.08
CA LEU A 632 18.15 -6.38 1.47
C LEU A 632 16.63 -6.56 1.58
N VAL A 633 15.85 -5.77 0.83
CA VAL A 633 14.38 -5.87 0.81
C VAL A 633 13.94 -7.26 0.35
N ALA A 634 14.54 -7.80 -0.70
CA ALA A 634 14.24 -9.16 -1.17
C ALA A 634 14.55 -10.22 -0.10
N ARG A 635 15.69 -10.12 0.61
CA ARG A 635 16.03 -11.05 1.70
C ARG A 635 15.04 -10.95 2.86
N LEU A 636 14.60 -9.75 3.23
CA LEU A 636 13.56 -9.55 4.26
C LEU A 636 12.23 -10.18 3.85
N LEU A 637 11.79 -9.97 2.60
CA LEU A 637 10.54 -10.55 2.08
C LEU A 637 10.58 -12.08 2.02
N LEU A 638 11.74 -12.66 1.72
CA LEU A 638 11.97 -14.11 1.70
C LEU A 638 12.19 -14.70 3.10
N GLY A 639 12.19 -13.90 4.16
CA GLY A 639 12.49 -14.34 5.52
C GLY A 639 13.94 -14.78 5.74
N ARG A 640 14.85 -14.39 4.84
CA ARG A 640 16.30 -14.68 4.89
C ARG A 640 17.12 -13.61 5.61
N ALA A 641 16.49 -12.50 5.97
CA ALA A 641 17.05 -11.46 6.83
C ALA A 641 16.03 -11.10 7.91
N ARG A 642 16.51 -10.65 9.08
CA ARG A 642 15.66 -10.08 10.11
C ARG A 642 15.73 -8.55 10.03
N PRO A 643 14.60 -7.84 10.18
CA PRO A 643 14.64 -6.39 10.32
C PRO A 643 15.43 -6.02 11.58
N GLY A 644 16.10 -4.87 11.55
CA GLY A 644 16.72 -4.30 12.74
C GLY A 644 15.69 -3.99 13.84
N PRO A 645 16.15 -3.65 15.06
CA PRO A 645 15.27 -3.28 16.15
C PRO A 645 14.35 -2.11 15.73
N ASP A 646 13.05 -2.20 16.05
CA ASP A 646 12.15 -1.07 15.87
C ASP A 646 12.46 -0.01 16.95
N ARG A 647 13.12 1.07 16.53
CA ARG A 647 13.45 2.20 17.40
C ARG A 647 12.38 3.28 17.40
N GLY A 648 11.27 3.05 16.71
CA GLY A 648 10.21 4.03 16.56
C GLY A 648 10.54 5.15 15.58
N SER A 649 11.33 4.87 14.54
CA SER A 649 11.61 5.82 13.47
C SER A 649 10.33 6.22 12.69
N ARG A 650 10.43 7.27 11.88
CA ARG A 650 9.33 7.71 10.99
C ARG A 650 9.08 6.78 9.80
N GLY A 651 9.88 5.72 9.60
CA GLY A 651 9.79 4.85 8.43
C GLY A 651 10.15 5.55 7.10
N VAL A 652 10.01 4.85 5.97
CA VAL A 652 10.28 5.44 4.63
C VAL A 652 9.19 6.45 4.25
N ASP A 653 9.52 7.57 3.63
CA ASP A 653 8.50 8.51 3.19
C ASP A 653 7.63 7.92 2.05
N VAL A 654 6.32 7.76 2.28
CA VAL A 654 5.36 7.26 1.27
C VAL A 654 5.34 8.14 0.03
N ALA A 655 5.52 9.45 0.20
CA ALA A 655 5.58 10.37 -0.93
C ALA A 655 6.78 10.02 -1.81
N THR A 656 7.95 9.79 -1.23
CA THR A 656 9.15 9.35 -1.95
C THR A 656 8.91 8.01 -2.67
N VAL A 657 8.34 7.01 -2.00
CA VAL A 657 8.04 5.71 -2.63
C VAL A 657 7.03 5.86 -3.78
N ALA A 658 6.01 6.69 -3.62
CA ALA A 658 5.03 6.95 -4.67
C ALA A 658 5.64 7.70 -5.86
N CYS A 659 6.53 8.68 -5.62
CA CYS A 659 7.32 9.33 -6.66
C CYS A 659 8.15 8.32 -7.44
N MET A 660 8.90 7.47 -6.73
CA MET A 660 9.69 6.38 -7.32
C MET A 660 8.83 5.52 -8.24
N VAL A 661 7.78 4.91 -7.70
CA VAL A 661 6.90 4.02 -8.47
C VAL A 661 6.31 4.73 -9.70
N SER A 662 5.93 6.00 -9.56
CA SER A 662 5.39 6.79 -10.68
C SER A 662 6.44 6.99 -11.79
N CYS A 663 7.70 7.28 -11.45
CA CYS A 663 8.79 7.37 -12.42
C CYS A 663 9.01 6.06 -13.18
N ALA A 664 9.09 4.92 -12.46
CA ALA A 664 9.28 3.62 -13.10
C ALA A 664 8.11 3.24 -14.01
N LEU A 665 6.87 3.43 -13.54
CA LEU A 665 5.69 3.14 -14.35
C LEU A 665 5.63 4.05 -15.59
N ALA A 666 6.05 5.32 -15.47
CA ALA A 666 6.09 6.22 -16.62
C ALA A 666 7.05 5.71 -17.70
N VAL A 667 8.25 5.26 -17.30
CA VAL A 667 9.23 4.69 -18.25
C VAL A 667 8.72 3.38 -18.86
N VAL A 668 8.17 2.48 -18.05
CA VAL A 668 7.63 1.19 -18.52
C VAL A 668 6.41 1.37 -19.44
N ALA A 669 5.65 2.46 -19.28
CA ALA A 669 4.49 2.77 -20.11
C ALA A 669 4.85 3.43 -21.46
N LEU A 670 6.10 3.89 -21.68
CA LEU A 670 6.49 4.54 -22.93
C LEU A 670 6.26 3.70 -24.19
N PRO A 671 6.53 2.38 -24.22
CA PRO A 671 6.27 1.54 -25.39
C PRO A 671 4.79 1.50 -25.81
N LEU A 672 3.84 1.82 -24.91
CA LEU A 672 2.42 1.88 -25.26
C LEU A 672 2.14 2.93 -26.36
N ALA A 673 3.00 3.96 -26.47
CA ALA A 673 2.92 4.97 -27.53
C ALA A 673 3.04 4.38 -28.94
N VAL A 674 3.77 3.27 -29.09
CA VAL A 674 3.94 2.57 -30.38
C VAL A 674 2.65 1.86 -30.78
N VAL A 675 1.87 1.37 -29.81
CA VAL A 675 0.56 0.73 -30.05
C VAL A 675 -0.48 1.77 -30.47
N SER A 676 -0.46 2.95 -29.85
CA SER A 676 -1.31 4.08 -30.24
C SER A 676 -0.76 5.38 -29.64
N GLY A 677 -0.73 6.45 -30.44
CA GLY A 677 -0.32 7.77 -29.97
C GLY A 677 -1.14 8.28 -28.78
N TRP A 678 -2.41 7.87 -28.63
CA TRP A 678 -3.24 8.23 -27.48
C TRP A 678 -2.75 7.64 -26.16
N LEU A 679 -2.02 6.52 -26.21
CA LEU A 679 -1.49 5.88 -25.00
C LEU A 679 -0.29 6.62 -24.41
N LEU A 680 0.26 7.65 -25.09
CA LEU A 680 1.20 8.61 -24.50
C LEU A 680 0.60 9.37 -23.30
N LEU A 681 -0.72 9.43 -23.17
CA LEU A 681 -1.38 10.05 -22.02
C LEU A 681 -1.08 9.31 -20.71
N VAL A 682 -0.79 8.00 -20.76
CA VAL A 682 -0.47 7.19 -19.56
C VAL A 682 0.87 7.62 -18.93
N PRO A 683 2.02 7.60 -19.64
CA PRO A 683 3.28 8.07 -19.07
C PRO A 683 3.21 9.57 -18.71
N LEU A 684 2.49 10.39 -19.48
CA LEU A 684 2.31 11.81 -19.16
C LEU A 684 1.55 12.00 -17.84
N ALA A 685 0.45 11.26 -17.62
CA ALA A 685 -0.29 11.30 -16.37
C ALA A 685 0.58 10.85 -15.18
N LEU A 686 1.45 9.86 -15.36
CA LEU A 686 2.37 9.39 -14.32
C LEU A 686 3.45 10.44 -14.00
N VAL A 687 3.94 11.18 -14.99
CA VAL A 687 4.82 12.35 -14.76
C VAL A 687 4.08 13.45 -14.00
N VAL A 688 2.81 13.72 -14.32
CA VAL A 688 1.98 14.67 -13.55
C VAL A 688 1.81 14.21 -12.11
N VAL A 689 1.59 12.91 -11.87
CA VAL A 689 1.55 12.33 -10.52
C VAL A 689 2.88 12.54 -9.79
N PHE A 690 4.02 12.24 -10.43
CA PHE A 690 5.35 12.50 -9.87
C PHE A 690 5.54 13.98 -9.46
N VAL A 691 5.21 14.92 -10.35
CA VAL A 691 5.34 16.37 -10.07
C VAL A 691 4.37 16.82 -8.97
N THR A 692 3.22 16.17 -8.81
CA THR A 692 2.22 16.61 -7.81
C THR A 692 2.40 15.99 -6.44
N ILE A 693 3.11 14.87 -6.30
CA ILE A 693 3.31 14.20 -5.00
C ILE A 693 4.23 15.03 -4.08
N ASP A 694 5.37 15.53 -4.57
CA ASP A 694 6.37 16.21 -3.71
C ASP A 694 6.40 17.74 -3.87
N ARG A 695 5.21 18.36 -3.83
CA ARG A 695 5.07 19.84 -3.91
C ARG A 695 5.88 20.59 -2.85
N ARG A 696 6.18 19.95 -1.73
CA ARG A 696 6.97 20.56 -0.64
C ARG A 696 8.45 20.66 -1.01
N LEU A 697 9.03 19.62 -1.61
CA LEU A 697 10.39 19.66 -2.14
C LEU A 697 10.53 20.72 -3.22
N TRP A 698 9.59 20.78 -4.17
CA TRP A 698 9.62 21.82 -5.23
C TRP A 698 9.54 23.23 -4.65
N GLY A 699 8.68 23.43 -3.66
CA GLY A 699 8.58 24.70 -2.94
C GLY A 699 9.85 25.06 -2.18
N PHE A 700 10.53 24.07 -1.59
CA PHE A 700 11.81 24.24 -0.90
C PHE A 700 12.93 24.65 -1.89
N VAL A 701 13.14 23.87 -2.95
CA VAL A 701 14.17 24.16 -3.97
C VAL A 701 13.96 25.53 -4.60
N ARG A 702 12.71 25.90 -4.88
CA ARG A 702 12.38 27.23 -5.42
C ARG A 702 12.75 28.36 -4.46
N ARG A 703 12.64 28.16 -3.14
CA ARG A 703 13.05 29.17 -2.15
C ARG A 703 14.57 29.26 -2.03
N GLU A 704 15.27 28.13 -2.05
CA GLU A 704 16.73 28.08 -1.86
C GLU A 704 17.54 28.49 -3.09
N LYS A 705 17.10 28.14 -4.31
CA LYS A 705 17.85 28.38 -5.57
C LYS A 705 17.04 29.04 -6.69
N GLY A 706 15.76 29.34 -6.47
CA GLY A 706 14.90 29.98 -7.46
C GLY A 706 14.29 29.02 -8.49
N SER A 707 13.38 29.57 -9.31
CA SER A 707 12.65 28.83 -10.34
C SER A 707 13.52 28.27 -11.49
N PRO A 708 14.59 28.96 -11.97
CA PRO A 708 15.43 28.41 -13.03
C PRO A 708 16.11 27.10 -12.62
N PHE A 709 16.61 27.03 -11.39
CA PHE A 709 17.22 25.81 -10.87
C PHE A 709 16.19 24.70 -10.63
N LEU A 710 14.96 25.04 -10.24
CA LEU A 710 13.88 24.07 -10.11
C LEU A 710 13.58 23.33 -11.44
N LEU A 711 13.69 24.03 -12.58
CA LEU A 711 13.52 23.41 -13.91
C LEU A 711 14.60 22.38 -14.23
N TYR A 712 15.81 22.56 -13.69
CA TYR A 712 16.88 21.55 -13.75
C TYR A 712 16.67 20.42 -12.73
N PHE A 713 16.25 20.78 -11.51
CA PHE A 713 16.09 19.85 -10.39
C PHE A 713 15.04 18.77 -10.68
N ILE A 714 13.88 19.12 -11.25
CA ILE A 714 12.77 18.16 -11.47
C ILE A 714 13.18 17.01 -12.42
N PRO A 715 13.73 17.26 -13.63
CA PRO A 715 14.24 16.19 -14.50
C PRO A 715 15.35 15.37 -13.84
N MET A 716 16.29 16.02 -13.16
CA MET A 716 17.37 15.34 -12.46
C MET A 716 16.83 14.38 -11.38
N HIS A 717 15.81 14.82 -10.64
CA HIS A 717 15.12 14.00 -9.64
C HIS A 717 14.37 12.81 -10.26
N PHE A 718 13.73 13.01 -11.42
CA PHE A 718 13.07 11.94 -12.16
C PHE A 718 14.07 10.86 -12.62
N LEU A 719 15.22 11.29 -13.18
CA LEU A 719 16.28 10.37 -13.60
C LEU A 719 16.87 9.60 -12.42
N MET A 720 17.15 10.28 -11.30
CA MET A 720 17.65 9.67 -10.07
C MET A 720 16.70 8.57 -9.55
N HIS A 721 15.41 8.84 -9.44
CA HIS A 721 14.43 7.83 -8.98
C HIS A 721 14.33 6.65 -9.92
N THR A 722 14.38 6.91 -11.22
CA THR A 722 14.38 5.86 -12.26
C THR A 722 15.59 4.94 -12.11
N THR A 723 16.80 5.51 -11.94
CA THR A 723 18.03 4.73 -11.73
C THR A 723 18.01 3.95 -10.42
N GLN A 724 17.47 4.54 -9.34
CA GLN A 724 17.31 3.84 -8.06
C GLN A 724 16.40 2.60 -8.18
N ILE A 725 15.31 2.66 -8.94
CA ILE A 725 14.42 1.51 -9.12
C ILE A 725 15.08 0.42 -9.95
N VAL A 726 15.78 0.80 -11.03
CA VAL A 726 16.56 -0.17 -11.83
C VAL A 726 17.58 -0.88 -10.94
N GLY A 727 18.32 -0.12 -10.12
CA GLY A 727 19.26 -0.68 -9.15
C GLY A 727 18.59 -1.63 -8.17
N MET A 728 17.48 -1.22 -7.54
CA MET A 728 16.72 -2.05 -6.59
C MET A 728 16.19 -3.34 -7.22
N LEU A 729 15.64 -3.29 -8.43
CA LEU A 729 15.17 -4.47 -9.16
C LEU A 729 16.32 -5.43 -9.45
N ALA A 730 17.44 -4.93 -9.95
CA ALA A 730 18.64 -5.74 -10.18
C ALA A 730 19.15 -6.40 -8.89
N GLY A 731 19.12 -5.68 -7.77
CA GLY A 731 19.47 -6.19 -6.44
C GLY A 731 18.53 -7.29 -5.95
N ALA A 732 17.22 -7.09 -6.09
CA ALA A 732 16.20 -8.06 -5.71
C ALA A 732 16.29 -9.36 -6.52
N VAL A 733 16.48 -9.25 -7.84
CA VAL A 733 16.71 -10.40 -8.72
C VAL A 733 17.99 -11.14 -8.33
N ALA A 734 19.09 -10.45 -8.11
CA ALA A 734 20.34 -11.08 -7.68
C ALA A 734 20.20 -11.85 -6.36
N ALA A 735 19.45 -11.31 -5.40
CA ALA A 735 19.22 -11.92 -4.09
C ALA A 735 18.26 -13.13 -4.11
N THR A 736 17.38 -13.23 -5.13
CA THR A 736 16.49 -14.37 -5.31
C THR A 736 17.19 -15.54 -5.99
N VAL A 737 18.01 -15.26 -7.02
CA VAL A 737 18.71 -16.27 -7.83
C VAL A 737 19.94 -16.85 -7.12
N ARG A 738 20.68 -16.05 -6.37
CA ARG A 738 21.81 -16.54 -5.56
C ARG A 738 21.35 -16.67 -4.10
N PRO A 739 20.98 -17.87 -3.61
CA PRO A 739 20.84 -18.10 -2.18
C PRO A 739 22.21 -17.81 -1.56
N GLY A 740 22.36 -16.63 -0.96
CA GLY A 740 23.61 -16.23 -0.33
C GLY A 740 23.99 -17.24 0.73
N ARG A 741 25.18 -17.83 0.60
CA ARG A 741 25.96 -18.33 1.75
C ARG A 741 25.99 -17.19 2.77
N GLN A 742 25.58 -17.46 4.01
CA GLN A 742 25.90 -16.59 5.13
C GLN A 742 27.43 -16.39 5.12
N ARG A 743 27.86 -15.15 5.05
CA ARG A 743 29.21 -14.73 5.41
C ARG A 743 29.07 -13.70 6.50
#